data_AF-A0A2K6TPD0-F1
#
_entry.id   AF-A0A2K6TPD0-F1
#
_cell.length_a   1.000
_cell.length_b   1.000
_cell.length_c   1.000
_cell.angle_alpha   90.00
_cell.angle_beta   90.00
_cell.angle_gamma   90.00
#
_symmetry.space_group_name_H-M   'P 1'
#
loop_
_entity.id
_entity.type
_entity.pdbx_description
1 polymer ?
#
loop_
_entity_poly.entity_id
_entity_poly.type
_entity_poly.pdbx_seq_one_letter_code
_entity_poly.pdbx_strand_id
1 'polypeptide(L)'
;MRNKLLKRIKETTVRRPSILPERLQWAVAPCPRARTVVPVSARPSAGLSGRALAPEDERPARRQPFRDSDPEEGGGARWASAGAGVGGAAWGTPRGGLLRSRVSAGDIRGQAWEQCLPSLLLLTLWLSNGAGVGGASVDVGNCEEAAGDSTSLPCGIAFWRKRTLQRFPLSYPGETRSFGLASEDTKKEVRQSQDLEKSGISRKKDIDLKEIIFVIQSQSNSFHAKRAEQLKKSILKQAADLTQELPSVLLLHQLAKQEGAWTILPLLPHFSVTYSRNASWIFFFEEETRIRVPKLLETLRRYDSSKEWFLGKALHDEESTIIHHYAFSENPTVFKYPDFAAGWALSIPLVNKLTKRLKSESLKSDFTIDLKHEIALYIWDKGGGPPLTPVPEFCTNGVDSYCATTFHSFLPLCGKPVKKKDIFVAVKTCKKFHGDRIPIVKQTWESQASLIEYYSDYAESSIPTVDLGIPNTDRGHCGKTFAILERFLNRSQDRTAWLVIVDDDTLISISRLQHLLSCYDSSEPVFLGERYGYGLGTGGYSYVTGGGGMVFSREAIRRLLASKCRCYSNDAPDDMVLGMCFSGLGIPVTHSPLFHQARPVDYPKDYLSHQVPISFHKHWNIDPVKVYFTWLAPSEEHKARQETQKGFREEL
;
A
#
# COMPACT_ATOMS: atom_id res chain seq x y z
N MET A 1 18.79 -72.75 -24.10
CA MET A 1 17.79 -73.76 -23.69
C MET A 1 16.41 -73.14 -23.88
N ARG A 2 15.80 -73.36 -25.05
CA ARG A 2 14.54 -74.12 -25.26
C ARG A 2 13.38 -73.63 -24.38
N ASN A 3 12.46 -72.80 -24.92
CA ASN A 3 11.25 -73.19 -25.70
C ASN A 3 10.20 -73.90 -24.83
N LYS A 4 8.94 -73.47 -24.69
CA LYS A 4 7.91 -73.04 -25.67
C LYS A 4 6.72 -72.46 -24.86
N LEU A 5 5.79 -71.64 -25.35
CA LEU A 5 5.04 -71.77 -26.60
C LEU A 5 4.34 -70.45 -26.97
N LEU A 6 4.48 -70.06 -28.24
CA LEU A 6 3.73 -69.03 -28.97
C LEU A 6 2.44 -69.61 -29.57
N LYS A 7 1.41 -68.76 -29.75
CA LYS A 7 0.46 -68.79 -30.87
C LYS A 7 -0.04 -67.36 -31.12
N ARG A 8 0.57 -66.62 -32.05
CA ARG A 8 0.31 -66.47 -33.51
C ARG A 8 -0.73 -65.38 -33.84
N ILE A 9 -0.24 -64.43 -34.62
CA ILE A 9 -0.81 -63.22 -35.24
C ILE A 9 -1.72 -63.56 -36.44
N LYS A 10 -2.77 -62.77 -36.70
CA LYS A 10 -3.11 -62.18 -38.03
C LYS A 10 -4.39 -61.32 -38.04
N GLU A 11 -4.25 -60.14 -38.67
CA GLU A 11 -5.23 -59.38 -39.50
C GLU A 11 -6.48 -58.82 -38.77
N THR A 12 -7.02 -57.59 -38.96
CA THR A 12 -7.00 -56.63 -40.07
C THR A 12 -7.47 -55.24 -39.56
N THR A 13 -7.20 -54.25 -40.38
CA THR A 13 -7.41 -52.79 -40.38
C THR A 13 -8.82 -52.24 -40.04
N VAL A 14 -8.85 -50.97 -39.59
CA VAL A 14 -9.86 -49.89 -39.85
C VAL A 14 -10.75 -49.38 -38.68
N ARG A 15 -10.77 -48.03 -38.59
CA ARG A 15 -11.77 -47.06 -38.05
C ARG A 15 -11.62 -46.50 -36.62
N ARG A 16 -11.42 -45.17 -36.58
CA ARG A 16 -11.81 -44.26 -35.48
C ARG A 16 -13.33 -44.36 -35.22
N PRO A 17 -13.76 -44.06 -33.98
CA PRO A 17 -14.55 -42.82 -33.84
C PRO A 17 -14.24 -42.01 -32.57
N SER A 18 -14.60 -40.73 -32.71
CA SER A 18 -14.73 -39.65 -31.72
C SER A 18 -15.79 -39.93 -30.64
N ILE A 19 -15.52 -39.52 -29.39
CA ILE A 19 -16.55 -39.30 -28.35
C ILE A 19 -16.23 -37.99 -27.59
N LEU A 20 -17.28 -37.17 -27.44
CA LEU A 20 -17.38 -35.90 -26.70
C LEU A 20 -17.17 -36.07 -25.18
N PRO A 21 -16.84 -35.00 -24.42
CA PRO A 21 -16.73 -35.05 -22.98
C PRO A 21 -18.08 -34.87 -22.28
N GLU A 22 -18.45 -35.83 -21.42
CA GLU A 22 -19.54 -35.70 -20.45
C GLU A 22 -19.15 -34.78 -19.28
N ARG A 23 -20.16 -34.03 -18.82
CA ARG A 23 -20.14 -33.13 -17.67
C ARG A 23 -19.89 -33.90 -16.38
N LEU A 24 -18.90 -33.47 -15.60
CA LEU A 24 -18.77 -33.81 -14.17
C LEU A 24 -19.15 -32.60 -13.32
N GLN A 25 -20.33 -32.70 -12.71
CA GLN A 25 -20.80 -31.87 -11.59
C GLN A 25 -19.98 -32.20 -10.34
N TRP A 26 -19.41 -31.17 -9.70
CA TRP A 26 -18.85 -31.29 -8.36
C TRP A 26 -19.89 -30.90 -7.33
N ALA A 27 -20.27 -31.87 -6.50
CA ALA A 27 -21.15 -31.68 -5.36
C ALA A 27 -20.43 -30.92 -4.23
N VAL A 28 -21.14 -29.94 -3.67
CA VAL A 28 -20.72 -29.13 -2.52
C VAL A 28 -20.99 -29.94 -1.24
N ALA A 29 -19.93 -30.19 -0.45
CA ALA A 29 -20.04 -30.75 0.89
C ALA A 29 -20.27 -29.63 1.93
N PRO A 30 -21.19 -29.77 2.90
CA PRO A 30 -21.45 -28.75 3.91
C PRO A 30 -20.52 -28.85 5.14
N CYS A 31 -20.08 -27.69 5.65
CA CYS A 31 -19.31 -27.52 6.89
C CYS A 31 -20.08 -27.96 8.15
N PRO A 32 -19.40 -28.46 9.20
CA PRO A 32 -20.01 -28.82 10.47
C PRO A 32 -20.32 -27.58 11.33
N ARG A 33 -21.55 -27.51 11.86
CA ARG A 33 -22.02 -26.47 12.80
C ARG A 33 -21.49 -26.72 14.21
N ALA A 34 -21.04 -25.65 14.87
CA ALA A 34 -20.75 -25.59 16.29
C ALA A 34 -22.03 -25.77 17.14
N ARG A 35 -21.92 -26.56 18.22
CA ARG A 35 -22.97 -26.81 19.20
C ARG A 35 -23.13 -25.61 20.13
N THR A 36 -24.36 -25.11 20.25
CA THR A 36 -24.77 -24.18 21.31
C THR A 36 -25.71 -24.91 22.27
N VAL A 37 -25.42 -24.78 23.57
CA VAL A 37 -26.21 -25.32 24.68
C VAL A 37 -27.44 -24.42 24.92
N VAL A 38 -28.60 -25.05 25.11
CA VAL A 38 -29.91 -24.42 25.39
C VAL A 38 -30.15 -24.40 26.91
N PRO A 39 -30.83 -23.38 27.47
CA PRO A 39 -31.75 -23.59 28.56
C PRO A 39 -33.21 -23.33 28.16
N VAL A 40 -34.10 -24.08 28.81
CA VAL A 40 -35.53 -24.29 28.53
C VAL A 40 -36.43 -23.24 29.20
N SER A 41 -37.64 -23.10 28.64
CA SER A 41 -38.90 -22.50 29.14
C SER A 41 -39.21 -21.08 28.64
N ALA A 42 -40.42 -20.69 28.23
CA ALA A 42 -41.74 -21.31 28.24
C ALA A 42 -42.61 -20.79 27.05
N ARG A 43 -43.61 -21.60 26.67
CA ARG A 43 -44.74 -21.30 25.75
C ARG A 43 -45.75 -20.31 26.41
N PRO A 44 -46.67 -19.62 25.70
CA PRO A 44 -47.76 -20.25 24.89
C PRO A 44 -48.22 -19.46 23.62
N SER A 45 -48.45 -20.13 22.48
CA SER A 45 -49.72 -20.64 21.93
C SER A 45 -50.59 -19.65 21.12
N ALA A 46 -50.75 -19.94 19.82
CA ALA A 46 -51.87 -19.69 18.90
C ALA A 46 -51.27 -19.60 17.48
N GLY A 47 -51.77 -20.17 16.39
CA GLY A 47 -52.99 -20.91 16.10
C GLY A 47 -53.13 -20.90 14.57
N LEU A 48 -53.04 -22.09 13.96
CA LEU A 48 -53.73 -22.58 12.74
C LEU A 48 -53.64 -21.86 11.37
N SER A 49 -53.34 -22.72 10.38
CA SER A 49 -53.77 -22.72 8.95
C SER A 49 -53.19 -21.63 8.04
N GLY A 50 -52.90 -21.85 6.75
CA GLY A 50 -53.07 -23.01 5.87
C GLY A 50 -53.16 -22.52 4.42
N ARG A 51 -52.28 -23.06 3.56
CA ARG A 51 -52.36 -23.24 2.09
C ARG A 51 -52.67 -22.06 1.14
N ALA A 52 -51.65 -21.76 0.33
CA ALA A 52 -51.59 -21.77 -1.16
C ALA A 52 -52.84 -21.47 -2.01
N LEU A 53 -52.70 -20.55 -2.98
CA LEU A 53 -52.71 -20.79 -4.45
C LEU A 53 -52.65 -19.43 -5.21
N ALA A 54 -51.99 -19.44 -6.37
CA ALA A 54 -51.96 -18.37 -7.40
C ALA A 54 -52.96 -18.72 -8.53
N PRO A 55 -52.91 -18.12 -9.74
CA PRO A 55 -52.89 -16.72 -10.21
C PRO A 55 -54.06 -16.45 -11.20
N GLU A 56 -54.10 -15.26 -11.84
CA GLU A 56 -54.64 -14.88 -13.19
C GLU A 56 -55.10 -13.40 -13.12
N ASP A 57 -55.16 -12.58 -14.16
CA ASP A 57 -54.52 -12.43 -15.48
C ASP A 57 -54.97 -11.02 -15.97
N GLU A 58 -54.52 -10.62 -17.16
CA GLU A 58 -55.04 -9.53 -18.01
C GLU A 58 -54.36 -8.14 -18.02
N ARG A 59 -53.69 -7.93 -19.16
CA ARG A 59 -53.24 -6.69 -19.83
C ARG A 59 -54.38 -6.19 -20.79
N PRO A 60 -54.19 -5.22 -21.72
CA PRO A 60 -53.59 -3.86 -21.69
C PRO A 60 -54.41 -2.82 -22.53
N ALA A 61 -54.07 -1.51 -22.50
CA ALA A 61 -54.12 -0.54 -23.64
C ALA A 61 -53.68 0.87 -23.16
N ARG A 62 -52.64 1.56 -23.68
CA ARG A 62 -52.33 2.22 -24.97
C ARG A 62 -52.91 3.65 -25.18
N ARG A 63 -51.95 4.58 -25.40
CA ARG A 63 -51.93 5.81 -26.26
C ARG A 63 -52.39 7.20 -25.71
N GLN A 64 -51.43 8.05 -25.31
CA GLN A 64 -50.81 9.23 -26.00
C GLN A 64 -51.71 10.37 -26.64
N PRO A 65 -51.16 11.55 -27.04
CA PRO A 65 -51.02 12.85 -26.31
C PRO A 65 -51.62 14.11 -27.05
N PHE A 66 -51.69 15.31 -26.47
CA PHE A 66 -51.78 16.65 -27.16
C PHE A 66 -51.39 17.77 -26.15
N ARG A 67 -50.39 18.65 -26.42
CA ARG A 67 -50.41 20.08 -26.91
C ARG A 67 -51.29 21.02 -26.06
N ASP A 68 -51.00 22.30 -25.80
CA ASP A 68 -50.03 23.33 -26.24
C ASP A 68 -50.15 24.52 -25.24
N SER A 69 -49.29 25.54 -25.42
CA SER A 69 -49.47 26.98 -25.12
C SER A 69 -49.18 27.57 -23.72
N ASP A 70 -48.09 28.35 -23.64
CA ASP A 70 -47.96 29.62 -22.89
C ASP A 70 -48.90 30.70 -23.48
N PRO A 71 -49.26 31.79 -22.77
CA PRO A 71 -48.37 32.97 -22.68
C PRO A 71 -48.44 33.80 -21.37
N GLU A 72 -47.31 34.49 -21.15
CA GLU A 72 -47.11 35.89 -20.71
C GLU A 72 -47.58 36.49 -19.36
N GLU A 73 -46.61 37.24 -18.81
CA GLU A 73 -46.66 38.54 -18.12
C GLU A 73 -47.10 38.67 -16.65
N GLY A 74 -46.25 39.39 -15.89
CA GLY A 74 -46.72 40.53 -15.09
C GLY A 74 -46.48 40.50 -13.58
N GLY A 75 -45.34 41.06 -13.15
CA GLY A 75 -45.31 42.12 -12.12
C GLY A 75 -45.61 41.81 -10.64
N GLY A 76 -44.64 42.14 -9.79
CA GLY A 76 -44.89 43.17 -8.76
C GLY A 76 -45.23 42.75 -7.33
N ALA A 77 -44.23 42.93 -6.46
CA ALA A 77 -44.29 43.55 -5.14
C ALA A 77 -44.91 42.84 -3.90
N ARG A 78 -44.10 42.91 -2.85
CA ARG A 78 -44.29 42.74 -1.40
C ARG A 78 -45.65 43.18 -0.84
N TRP A 79 -45.99 42.63 0.33
CA TRP A 79 -46.23 43.25 1.66
C TRP A 79 -46.72 42.10 2.60
N ALA A 80 -45.95 41.74 3.63
CA ALA A 80 -46.03 42.20 5.03
C ALA A 80 -47.10 41.49 5.92
N SER A 81 -46.60 40.89 7.02
CA SER A 81 -47.22 40.78 8.36
C SER A 81 -48.24 39.65 8.62
N ALA A 82 -48.43 39.08 9.82
CA ALA A 82 -47.80 39.04 11.14
C ALA A 82 -48.58 38.01 12.00
N GLY A 83 -48.06 37.65 13.19
CA GLY A 83 -48.80 36.98 14.29
C GLY A 83 -48.25 35.58 14.62
N ALA A 84 -47.52 35.29 15.69
CA ALA A 84 -47.60 35.59 17.14
C ALA A 84 -48.65 34.78 17.92
N GLY A 85 -48.17 34.12 18.99
CA GLY A 85 -48.91 33.38 20.05
C GLY A 85 -48.08 32.16 20.48
N VAL A 86 -47.28 32.11 21.55
CA VAL A 86 -47.42 32.39 23.01
C VAL A 86 -48.31 31.39 23.77
N GLY A 87 -47.67 30.71 24.74
CA GLY A 87 -48.26 29.95 25.86
C GLY A 87 -47.47 28.65 26.11
N GLY A 88 -46.84 28.32 27.24
CA GLY A 88 -46.82 28.88 28.59
C GLY A 88 -47.12 27.79 29.63
N ALA A 89 -46.13 27.49 30.50
CA ALA A 89 -46.23 26.85 31.83
C ALA A 89 -46.61 25.34 31.92
N ALA A 90 -46.33 24.54 32.95
CA ALA A 90 -45.40 24.49 34.10
C ALA A 90 -45.78 23.24 34.94
N TRP A 91 -44.78 22.46 35.38
CA TRP A 91 -44.68 21.69 36.67
C TRP A 91 -45.73 20.66 37.12
N GLY A 92 -45.24 19.49 37.58
CA GLY A 92 -45.92 18.67 38.61
C GLY A 92 -45.69 17.15 38.59
N THR A 93 -44.63 16.66 39.24
CA THR A 93 -44.54 15.32 39.89
C THR A 93 -45.15 15.41 41.32
N PRO A 94 -45.67 14.34 42.00
CA PRO A 94 -44.78 13.28 42.55
C PRO A 94 -45.36 11.89 42.94
N ARG A 95 -44.40 10.97 43.20
CA ARG A 95 -44.29 9.91 44.26
C ARG A 95 -44.78 8.46 44.07
N GLY A 96 -43.80 7.56 44.33
CA GLY A 96 -43.90 6.26 45.03
C GLY A 96 -43.50 5.04 44.19
N GLY A 97 -42.56 4.14 44.53
CA GLY A 97 -41.68 3.93 45.68
C GLY A 97 -41.16 2.48 45.69
N LEU A 98 -39.83 2.31 45.82
CA LEU A 98 -39.01 1.17 46.30
C LEU A 98 -39.19 -0.27 45.75
N LEU A 99 -38.07 -0.88 45.29
CA LEU A 99 -37.24 -1.77 46.12
C LEU A 99 -35.83 -2.00 45.51
N ARG A 100 -34.83 -2.12 46.40
CA ARG A 100 -33.39 -2.30 46.14
C ARG A 100 -33.02 -3.75 45.84
N SER A 101 -31.99 -3.95 45.01
CA SER A 101 -30.90 -4.88 45.30
C SER A 101 -29.58 -4.40 44.65
N ARG A 102 -28.50 -4.45 45.45
CA ARG A 102 -27.10 -4.17 45.08
C ARG A 102 -26.53 -5.35 44.33
N VAL A 103 -25.75 -5.12 43.26
CA VAL A 103 -24.60 -5.95 42.89
C VAL A 103 -23.46 -5.03 42.46
N SER A 104 -22.26 -5.39 42.94
CA SER A 104 -21.00 -4.65 42.91
C SER A 104 -20.39 -4.52 41.52
N ALA A 105 -19.64 -3.44 41.34
CA ALA A 105 -18.70 -3.21 40.26
C ALA A 105 -17.66 -4.35 40.16
N GLY A 106 -17.41 -4.79 38.94
CA GLY A 106 -16.29 -5.64 38.56
C GLY A 106 -15.65 -5.06 37.30
N ASP A 107 -14.45 -4.53 37.46
CA ASP A 107 -13.54 -4.12 36.39
C ASP A 107 -13.31 -5.27 35.40
N ILE A 108 -13.62 -5.05 34.13
CA ILE A 108 -13.03 -5.81 33.02
C ILE A 108 -12.34 -4.80 32.12
N ARG A 109 -11.04 -4.60 32.37
CA ARG A 109 -10.15 -3.81 31.53
C ARG A 109 -10.06 -4.49 30.16
N GLY A 110 -10.44 -3.74 29.12
CA GLY A 110 -10.27 -4.13 27.74
C GLY A 110 -8.79 -4.21 27.39
N GLN A 111 -8.35 -5.39 26.96
CA GLN A 111 -7.10 -5.60 26.26
C GLN A 111 -7.35 -5.48 24.75
N ALA A 112 -6.81 -4.44 24.14
CA ALA A 112 -6.34 -4.41 22.76
C ALA A 112 -5.47 -3.14 22.63
N TRP A 113 -4.35 -3.25 21.90
CA TRP A 113 -3.27 -2.25 21.73
C TRP A 113 -2.15 -2.31 22.76
N GLU A 114 -1.30 -3.33 22.61
CA GLU A 114 0.16 -3.26 22.84
C GLU A 114 0.79 -4.60 22.42
N GLN A 115 1.25 -4.73 21.18
CA GLN A 115 2.23 -5.75 20.79
C GLN A 115 3.07 -5.24 19.62
N CYS A 116 4.30 -4.80 19.94
CA CYS A 116 5.51 -5.00 19.12
C CYS A 116 6.73 -4.45 19.87
N LEU A 117 7.25 -5.20 20.85
CA LEU A 117 8.67 -5.19 21.27
C LEU A 117 9.01 -6.60 21.80
N PRO A 118 10.17 -7.19 21.43
CA PRO A 118 10.41 -8.62 21.55
C PRO A 118 10.85 -9.07 22.95
N SER A 119 10.46 -10.29 23.27
CA SER A 119 10.67 -11.00 24.53
C SER A 119 12.14 -11.22 24.88
N LEU A 120 12.48 -10.90 26.13
CA LEU A 120 13.71 -11.30 26.81
C LEU A 120 13.29 -12.02 28.09
N LEU A 121 13.15 -13.35 28.04
CA LEU A 121 13.07 -14.19 29.24
C LEU A 121 13.27 -15.68 28.89
N LEU A 122 14.51 -16.13 29.10
CA LEU A 122 14.88 -17.51 29.42
C LEU A 122 15.66 -17.45 30.73
N LEU A 123 15.50 -18.49 31.55
CA LEU A 123 16.04 -18.76 32.90
C LEU A 123 15.19 -18.28 34.09
N THR A 124 14.50 -19.23 34.73
CA THR A 124 14.80 -19.84 36.05
C THR A 124 13.58 -20.69 36.44
N LEU A 125 13.62 -21.80 37.18
CA LEU A 125 14.63 -22.67 37.77
C LEU A 125 13.83 -23.92 38.22
N TRP A 126 14.38 -25.11 38.07
CA TRP A 126 13.96 -26.29 38.82
C TRP A 126 15.01 -26.48 39.92
N LEU A 127 14.62 -26.28 41.18
CA LEU A 127 14.95 -27.10 42.36
C LEU A 127 14.97 -26.30 43.67
N SER A 128 14.15 -26.81 44.60
CA SER A 128 14.36 -26.93 46.05
C SER A 128 14.15 -25.72 46.98
N ASN A 129 13.01 -25.81 47.69
CA ASN A 129 12.89 -25.89 49.14
C ASN A 129 13.84 -25.06 50.02
N GLY A 130 13.25 -24.27 50.92
CA GLY A 130 13.88 -23.98 52.21
C GLY A 130 13.42 -22.68 52.83
N ALA A 131 12.55 -22.79 53.83
CA ALA A 131 12.07 -21.71 54.70
C ALA A 131 13.21 -20.94 55.41
N GLY A 132 12.95 -19.68 55.77
CA GLY A 132 13.81 -18.92 56.67
C GLY A 132 13.27 -17.53 56.98
N VAL A 133 12.81 -17.36 58.22
CA VAL A 133 12.16 -16.19 58.82
C VAL A 133 13.17 -15.14 59.30
N GLY A 134 12.77 -13.86 59.34
CA GLY A 134 13.38 -12.78 60.13
C GLY A 134 13.51 -11.49 59.29
N GLY A 135 12.85 -10.36 59.57
CA GLY A 135 12.40 -9.81 60.84
C GLY A 135 13.32 -8.64 61.20
N ALA A 136 12.97 -7.41 60.78
CA ALA A 136 13.39 -6.16 61.42
C ALA A 136 12.56 -4.98 60.87
N SER A 137 11.73 -4.43 61.74
CA SER A 137 11.00 -3.16 61.66
C SER A 137 11.89 -1.98 62.11
N VAL A 138 11.31 -0.77 62.17
CA VAL A 138 11.78 0.52 62.76
C VAL A 138 12.25 1.52 61.68
N ASP A 139 11.80 2.77 61.59
CA ASP A 139 10.72 3.52 62.24
C ASP A 139 10.37 4.74 61.39
N VAL A 140 9.16 5.25 61.61
CA VAL A 140 8.61 6.50 61.06
C VAL A 140 9.07 7.68 61.93
N GLY A 141 9.60 8.72 61.30
CA GLY A 141 9.86 10.03 61.90
C GLY A 141 9.20 11.13 61.06
N ASN A 142 8.30 11.87 61.69
CA ASN A 142 7.41 12.90 61.12
C ASN A 142 7.93 14.31 61.46
N CYS A 143 7.24 15.33 60.92
CA CYS A 143 7.29 16.79 61.22
C CYS A 143 8.32 17.62 60.42
N GLU A 144 8.05 18.82 59.91
CA GLU A 144 6.83 19.65 59.82
C GLU A 144 7.08 20.81 58.82
N GLU A 145 6.00 21.54 58.53
CA GLU A 145 5.69 22.59 57.55
C GLU A 145 6.70 23.74 57.26
N ALA A 146 6.67 24.24 56.00
CA ALA A 146 6.39 25.65 55.70
C ALA A 146 6.02 25.85 54.21
N ALA A 147 4.98 26.65 53.98
CA ALA A 147 4.30 26.93 52.71
C ALA A 147 5.06 27.88 51.76
N GLY A 148 4.68 27.88 50.48
CA GLY A 148 4.98 29.00 49.56
C GLY A 148 5.06 28.66 48.06
N ASP A 149 3.90 28.70 47.40
CA ASP A 149 3.61 29.04 46.00
C ASP A 149 4.47 28.58 44.79
N SER A 150 3.80 27.73 44.00
CA SER A 150 3.53 27.82 42.55
C SER A 150 4.57 28.42 41.58
N THR A 151 5.22 27.54 40.81
CA THR A 151 5.25 27.52 39.32
C THR A 151 6.30 26.48 38.86
N SER A 152 5.86 25.32 38.36
CA SER A 152 6.76 24.29 37.84
C SER A 152 6.48 23.95 36.37
N LEU A 153 7.39 24.44 35.53
CA LEU A 153 7.90 23.73 34.35
C LEU A 153 8.45 22.35 34.76
N PRO A 154 8.41 21.30 33.92
CA PRO A 154 9.29 20.15 34.11
C PRO A 154 10.49 20.20 33.16
N CYS A 155 11.67 20.26 33.80
CA CYS A 155 12.94 19.67 33.38
C CYS A 155 12.74 18.23 32.82
N GLY A 156 13.55 17.73 31.90
CA GLY A 156 15.01 17.77 31.91
C GLY A 156 15.53 16.45 32.48
N ILE A 157 16.11 15.67 31.57
CA ILE A 157 16.65 14.31 31.68
C ILE A 157 17.70 14.18 32.80
N ALA A 158 17.61 13.11 33.60
CA ALA A 158 18.66 12.71 34.54
C ALA A 158 19.04 11.22 34.37
N PHE A 159 20.31 11.02 34.02
CA PHE A 159 21.03 9.75 33.94
C PHE A 159 21.17 9.06 35.30
N TRP A 160 21.04 7.73 35.33
CA TRP A 160 21.56 6.91 36.42
C TRP A 160 22.92 6.30 36.05
N ARG A 161 23.96 6.69 36.80
CA ARG A 161 25.27 6.02 36.88
C ARG A 161 25.22 4.90 37.92
N LYS A 162 25.88 3.77 37.63
CA LYS A 162 26.52 2.93 38.66
C LYS A 162 28.02 2.78 38.37
N ARG A 163 28.79 3.00 39.44
CA ARG A 163 30.25 2.92 39.67
C ARG A 163 30.54 1.57 40.38
N THR A 164 31.68 0.88 40.42
CA THR A 164 33.05 0.93 39.84
C THR A 164 33.82 -0.36 40.24
N LEU A 165 35.04 -0.53 39.69
CA LEU A 165 36.21 -1.36 40.07
C LEU A 165 36.40 -2.65 39.23
N GLN A 166 37.55 -2.92 38.59
CA GLN A 166 38.96 -2.74 38.99
C GLN A 166 39.90 -2.14 37.91
N ARG A 167 41.03 -1.57 38.37
CA ARG A 167 42.21 -0.97 37.66
C ARG A 167 43.21 -2.06 37.22
N PHE A 168 44.14 -1.91 36.25
CA PHE A 168 45.36 -1.05 36.15
C PHE A 168 46.11 -1.40 34.80
N PRO A 169 47.24 -0.78 34.38
CA PRO A 169 47.46 0.57 33.80
C PRO A 169 48.19 0.57 32.43
N LEU A 170 48.35 1.73 31.77
CA LEU A 170 49.65 2.33 31.35
C LEU A 170 49.51 3.55 30.41
N SER A 171 49.98 4.70 30.92
CA SER A 171 50.76 5.81 30.31
C SER A 171 50.55 6.31 28.86
N TYR A 172 50.29 7.63 28.75
CA TYR A 172 50.54 8.55 27.61
C TYR A 172 51.86 9.33 27.81
N PRO A 173 52.47 9.95 26.77
CA PRO A 173 52.20 11.36 26.36
C PRO A 173 52.09 11.55 24.82
N GLY A 174 51.29 12.48 24.26
CA GLY A 174 51.57 13.93 24.04
C GLY A 174 52.60 14.12 22.90
N GLU A 175 52.45 14.87 21.79
CA GLU A 175 51.77 16.12 21.47
C GLU A 175 51.76 16.38 19.92
N THR A 176 50.76 17.16 19.47
CA THR A 176 50.71 18.13 18.34
C THR A 176 51.26 17.82 16.93
N ARG A 177 50.40 17.95 15.91
CA ARG A 177 50.55 18.89 14.77
C ARG A 177 49.30 18.94 13.87
N SER A 178 48.94 20.15 13.48
CA SER A 178 47.96 20.51 12.45
C SER A 178 48.34 20.01 11.06
N PHE A 179 47.38 19.53 10.25
CA PHE A 179 47.39 19.67 8.78
C PHE A 179 45.98 19.47 8.22
N GLY A 180 45.55 20.37 7.34
CA GLY A 180 44.51 20.06 6.37
C GLY A 180 45.09 19.21 5.24
N LEU A 181 44.26 18.33 4.67
CA LEU A 181 44.09 18.07 3.24
C LEU A 181 43.23 16.82 3.05
N ALA A 182 42.27 16.95 2.14
CA ALA A 182 41.43 15.89 1.65
C ALA A 182 42.21 14.88 0.78
N SER A 183 41.55 13.76 0.49
CA SER A 183 41.83 12.82 -0.61
C SER A 183 43.01 11.85 -0.39
N GLU A 184 42.73 10.69 0.23
CA GLU A 184 43.50 9.46 -0.06
C GLU A 184 42.74 8.12 0.02
N ASP A 185 41.46 8.09 0.43
CA ASP A 185 40.73 6.81 0.58
C ASP A 185 40.09 6.25 -0.70
N THR A 186 40.04 7.01 -1.80
CA THR A 186 39.42 6.54 -3.07
C THR A 186 40.36 5.72 -3.96
N LYS A 187 41.65 5.55 -3.59
CA LYS A 187 42.64 4.82 -4.40
C LYS A 187 42.89 3.38 -3.97
N LYS A 188 42.40 2.94 -2.80
CA LYS A 188 42.56 1.56 -2.33
C LYS A 188 41.52 0.59 -2.91
N GLU A 189 40.30 1.03 -3.18
CA GLU A 189 39.26 0.18 -3.81
C GLU A 189 39.45 0.02 -5.32
N VAL A 190 40.11 0.98 -6.00
CA VAL A 190 40.38 0.91 -7.44
C VAL A 190 41.52 -0.08 -7.77
N ARG A 191 42.45 -0.34 -6.83
CA ARG A 191 43.59 -1.25 -7.07
C ARG A 191 43.28 -2.73 -6.91
N GLN A 192 42.26 -3.12 -6.14
CA GLN A 192 41.84 -4.53 -6.07
C GLN A 192 41.03 -5.00 -7.29
N SER A 193 40.57 -4.06 -8.14
CA SER A 193 39.84 -4.37 -9.37
C SER A 193 40.75 -4.76 -10.55
N GLN A 194 42.07 -4.55 -10.48
CA GLN A 194 42.97 -4.71 -11.63
C GLN A 194 43.95 -5.89 -11.57
N ASP A 195 44.04 -6.61 -10.44
CA ASP A 195 44.99 -7.74 -10.29
C ASP A 195 44.35 -9.14 -10.38
N LEU A 196 43.12 -9.27 -10.88
CA LEU A 196 42.43 -10.56 -11.09
C LEU A 196 42.42 -11.06 -12.55
N GLU A 197 43.15 -10.40 -13.47
CA GLU A 197 43.14 -10.77 -14.90
C GLU A 197 44.13 -11.87 -15.32
N LYS A 198 44.87 -12.51 -14.40
CA LYS A 198 45.79 -13.59 -14.78
C LYS A 198 45.73 -14.80 -13.84
N SER A 199 44.63 -15.54 -13.85
CA SER A 199 44.71 -17.00 -13.72
C SER A 199 43.47 -17.71 -14.27
N GLY A 200 43.70 -18.70 -15.15
CA GLY A 200 42.77 -19.80 -15.44
C GLY A 200 41.50 -19.44 -16.20
N ILE A 201 41.55 -19.49 -17.54
CA ILE A 201 40.37 -19.57 -18.41
C ILE A 201 39.66 -20.91 -18.15
N SER A 202 38.82 -20.93 -17.11
CA SER A 202 37.66 -21.81 -17.09
C SER A 202 36.68 -21.22 -18.09
N ARG A 203 36.25 -22.00 -19.09
CA ARG A 203 35.21 -21.61 -20.05
C ARG A 203 33.93 -21.26 -19.30
N LYS A 204 33.78 -19.99 -18.87
CA LYS A 204 32.51 -19.43 -18.40
C LYS A 204 31.51 -19.67 -19.54
N LYS A 205 30.44 -20.40 -19.27
CA LYS A 205 29.30 -20.47 -20.20
C LYS A 205 28.87 -19.03 -20.45
N ASP A 206 29.04 -18.56 -21.67
CA ASP A 206 28.58 -17.24 -22.05
C ASP A 206 27.06 -17.27 -22.03
N ILE A 207 26.45 -16.45 -21.18
CA ILE A 207 25.00 -16.41 -21.00
C ILE A 207 24.41 -15.83 -22.28
N ASP A 208 23.47 -16.56 -22.89
CA ASP A 208 22.71 -16.08 -24.05
C ASP A 208 21.50 -15.26 -23.58
N LEU A 209 21.06 -14.31 -24.40
CA LEU A 209 19.93 -13.43 -24.10
C LEU A 209 18.64 -14.23 -23.85
N LYS A 210 18.45 -15.36 -24.55
CA LYS A 210 17.32 -16.27 -24.33
C LYS A 210 17.26 -16.89 -22.93
N GLU A 211 18.38 -16.93 -22.22
CA GLU A 211 18.46 -17.42 -20.85
C GLU A 211 18.04 -16.37 -19.81
N ILE A 212 17.66 -15.16 -20.25
CA ILE A 212 17.15 -14.08 -19.39
C ILE A 212 15.64 -13.95 -19.59
N ILE A 213 14.89 -14.12 -18.50
CA ILE A 213 13.45 -13.88 -18.48
C ILE A 213 13.21 -12.45 -17.99
N PHE A 214 12.60 -11.62 -18.83
CA PHE A 214 12.23 -10.26 -18.48
C PHE A 214 10.81 -10.25 -17.90
N VAL A 215 10.63 -9.68 -16.71
CA VAL A 215 9.33 -9.55 -16.04
C VAL A 215 9.03 -8.08 -15.80
N ILE A 216 8.13 -7.52 -16.62
CA ILE A 216 7.64 -6.15 -16.47
C ILE A 216 6.55 -6.17 -15.38
N GLN A 217 6.81 -5.50 -14.25
CA GLN A 217 5.90 -5.33 -13.12
C GLN A 217 4.74 -4.38 -13.47
N SER A 218 3.91 -4.83 -14.42
CA SER A 218 2.85 -4.05 -15.04
C SER A 218 1.48 -4.28 -14.41
N GLN A 219 0.57 -3.35 -14.67
CA GLN A 219 -0.79 -3.33 -14.12
C GLN A 219 -1.85 -3.48 -15.23
N SER A 220 -3.05 -3.94 -14.86
CA SER A 220 -4.13 -4.23 -15.83
C SER A 220 -4.92 -3.01 -16.31
N ASN A 221 -4.76 -1.85 -15.66
CA ASN A 221 -5.35 -0.61 -16.17
C ASN A 221 -4.84 -0.31 -17.59
N SER A 222 -5.71 0.22 -18.46
CA SER A 222 -5.42 0.37 -19.89
C SER A 222 -4.18 1.23 -20.19
N PHE A 223 -3.94 2.28 -19.39
CA PHE A 223 -2.74 3.12 -19.48
C PHE A 223 -1.46 2.32 -19.24
N HIS A 224 -1.44 1.57 -18.14
CA HIS A 224 -0.30 0.76 -17.70
C HIS A 224 -0.05 -0.42 -18.66
N ALA A 225 -1.11 -1.16 -19.01
CA ALA A 225 -1.02 -2.26 -19.97
C ALA A 225 -0.46 -1.81 -21.32
N LYS A 226 -0.88 -0.65 -21.84
CA LYS A 226 -0.35 -0.10 -23.09
C LYS A 226 1.14 0.24 -23.00
N ARG A 227 1.58 0.84 -21.89
CA ARG A 227 3.01 1.16 -21.64
C ARG A 227 3.86 -0.11 -21.55
N ALA A 228 3.38 -1.09 -20.80
CA ALA A 228 4.03 -2.38 -20.64
C ALA A 228 4.22 -3.09 -21.99
N GLU A 229 3.20 -3.09 -22.86
CA GLU A 229 3.30 -3.65 -24.21
C GLU A 229 4.27 -2.88 -25.11
N GLN A 230 4.34 -1.55 -24.99
CA GLN A 230 5.34 -0.73 -25.70
C GLN A 230 6.76 -1.07 -25.24
N LEU A 231 6.98 -1.19 -23.93
CA LEU A 231 8.27 -1.57 -23.36
C LEU A 231 8.68 -2.98 -23.80
N LYS A 232 7.75 -3.95 -23.78
CA LYS A 232 7.96 -5.29 -24.31
C LYS A 232 8.40 -5.29 -25.77
N LYS A 233 7.72 -4.52 -26.62
CA LYS A 233 8.10 -4.37 -28.04
C LYS A 233 9.50 -3.76 -28.19
N SER A 234 9.84 -2.76 -27.37
CA SER A 234 11.18 -2.15 -27.37
C SER A 234 12.28 -3.18 -27.02
N ILE A 235 12.06 -3.99 -25.99
CA ILE A 235 13.02 -5.04 -25.57
C ILE A 235 13.18 -6.09 -26.68
N LEU A 236 12.08 -6.59 -27.24
CA LEU A 236 12.12 -7.59 -28.31
C LEU A 236 12.80 -7.04 -29.57
N LYS A 237 12.60 -5.77 -29.90
CA LYS A 237 13.30 -5.10 -31.01
C LYS A 237 14.81 -5.05 -30.76
N GLN A 238 15.24 -4.59 -29.59
CA GLN A 238 16.67 -4.58 -29.23
C GLN A 238 17.28 -5.99 -29.24
N ALA A 239 16.51 -7.00 -28.82
CA ALA A 239 16.96 -8.39 -28.81
C ALA A 239 17.13 -8.98 -30.21
N ALA A 240 16.25 -8.64 -31.16
CA ALA A 240 16.30 -9.13 -32.53
C ALA A 240 17.60 -8.73 -33.27
N ASP A 241 18.21 -7.61 -32.89
CA ASP A 241 19.48 -7.14 -33.45
C ASP A 241 20.70 -7.92 -32.88
N LEU A 242 20.51 -8.70 -31.81
CA LEU A 242 21.59 -9.34 -31.04
C LEU A 242 21.59 -10.87 -31.12
N THR A 243 20.42 -11.49 -31.29
CA THR A 243 20.28 -12.95 -31.25
C THR A 243 19.20 -13.45 -32.20
N GLN A 244 19.32 -14.72 -32.62
CA GLN A 244 18.32 -15.41 -33.43
C GLN A 244 17.13 -15.90 -32.59
N GLU A 245 17.35 -16.23 -31.32
CA GLU A 245 16.31 -16.72 -30.41
C GLU A 245 15.91 -15.62 -29.42
N LEU A 246 14.68 -15.11 -29.55
CA LEU A 246 14.20 -13.99 -28.74
C LEU A 246 13.98 -14.40 -27.27
N PRO A 247 14.28 -13.51 -26.31
CA PRO A 247 14.03 -13.75 -24.89
C PRO A 247 12.53 -13.75 -24.57
N SER A 248 12.18 -14.38 -23.44
CA SER A 248 10.83 -14.29 -22.90
C SER A 248 10.62 -12.96 -22.17
N VAL A 249 9.59 -12.21 -22.58
CA VAL A 249 9.21 -10.95 -21.95
C VAL A 249 7.76 -11.06 -21.45
N LEU A 250 7.62 -11.09 -20.13
CA LEU A 250 6.38 -11.35 -19.41
C LEU A 250 5.81 -10.06 -18.85
N LEU A 251 4.48 -9.93 -18.91
CA LEU A 251 3.75 -8.82 -18.32
C LEU A 251 3.02 -9.33 -17.08
N LEU A 252 3.35 -8.78 -15.91
CA LEU A 252 2.85 -9.27 -14.62
C LEU A 252 1.32 -9.37 -14.57
N HIS A 253 0.62 -8.35 -15.07
CA HIS A 253 -0.85 -8.33 -15.15
C HIS A 253 -1.47 -9.42 -16.03
N GLN A 254 -0.68 -10.08 -16.90
CA GLN A 254 -1.13 -11.20 -17.75
C GLN A 254 -0.76 -12.57 -17.16
N LEU A 255 0.21 -12.64 -16.24
CA LEU A 255 0.75 -13.90 -15.73
C LEU A 255 -0.19 -14.62 -14.76
N ALA A 256 -0.97 -13.88 -13.97
CA ALA A 256 -1.89 -14.48 -13.03
C ALA A 256 -3.12 -13.61 -12.83
N LYS A 257 -4.28 -14.26 -12.76
CA LYS A 257 -5.55 -13.65 -12.35
C LYS A 257 -5.65 -13.46 -10.82
N GLN A 258 -4.65 -13.93 -10.08
CA GLN A 258 -4.64 -13.86 -8.62
C GLN A 258 -4.18 -12.47 -8.18
N GLU A 259 -4.93 -11.88 -7.25
CA GLU A 259 -4.67 -10.54 -6.71
C GLU A 259 -3.25 -10.41 -6.14
N GLY A 260 -2.69 -11.47 -5.55
CA GLY A 260 -1.34 -11.48 -4.98
C GLY A 260 -0.18 -11.51 -5.98
N ALA A 261 -0.43 -11.61 -7.30
CA ALA A 261 0.63 -11.74 -8.29
C ALA A 261 1.65 -10.58 -8.27
N TRP A 262 1.18 -9.38 -7.90
CA TRP A 262 2.04 -8.19 -7.84
C TRP A 262 3.14 -8.29 -6.77
N THR A 263 3.02 -9.19 -5.79
CA THR A 263 4.03 -9.39 -4.74
C THR A 263 5.16 -10.33 -5.13
N ILE A 264 5.15 -10.87 -6.37
CA ILE A 264 6.18 -11.74 -6.97
C ILE A 264 6.34 -13.12 -6.29
N LEU A 265 6.28 -13.21 -4.95
CA LEU A 265 6.43 -14.46 -4.20
C LEU A 265 5.46 -15.55 -4.67
N PRO A 266 4.15 -15.28 -4.89
CA PRO A 266 3.21 -16.29 -5.39
C PRO A 266 3.56 -16.82 -6.79
N LEU A 267 4.39 -16.11 -7.56
CA LEU A 267 4.79 -16.49 -8.91
C LEU A 267 6.08 -17.31 -8.95
N LEU A 268 6.86 -17.34 -7.86
CA LEU A 268 8.12 -18.10 -7.83
C LEU A 268 7.91 -19.59 -8.16
N PRO A 269 6.86 -20.29 -7.66
CA PRO A 269 6.60 -21.67 -8.07
C PRO A 269 6.35 -21.83 -9.58
N HIS A 270 5.63 -20.88 -10.19
CA HIS A 270 5.40 -20.88 -11.63
C HIS A 270 6.71 -20.64 -12.40
N PHE A 271 7.53 -19.69 -11.96
CA PHE A 271 8.82 -19.40 -12.59
C PHE A 271 9.79 -20.58 -12.47
N SER A 272 9.86 -21.20 -11.29
CA SER A 272 10.67 -22.39 -11.05
C SER A 272 10.26 -23.53 -11.99
N VAL A 273 8.96 -23.86 -12.08
CA VAL A 273 8.51 -24.96 -12.94
C VAL A 273 8.75 -24.67 -14.42
N THR A 274 8.49 -23.43 -14.86
CA THR A 274 8.53 -23.06 -16.28
C THR A 274 9.95 -22.83 -16.80
N TYR A 275 10.82 -22.19 -16.02
CA TYR A 275 12.09 -21.65 -16.52
C TYR A 275 13.35 -22.33 -15.98
N SER A 276 13.24 -23.24 -14.98
CA SER A 276 14.43 -23.85 -14.33
C SER A 276 15.41 -24.57 -15.25
N ARG A 277 14.94 -25.04 -16.42
CA ARG A 277 15.77 -25.83 -17.34
C ARG A 277 16.43 -24.99 -18.43
N ASN A 278 15.88 -23.81 -18.72
CA ASN A 278 16.19 -23.06 -19.93
C ASN A 278 16.60 -21.61 -19.67
N ALA A 279 16.50 -21.14 -18.43
CA ALA A 279 16.91 -19.79 -18.03
C ALA A 279 18.05 -19.86 -17.01
N SER A 280 18.85 -18.79 -17.02
CA SER A 280 19.87 -18.48 -16.03
C SER A 280 19.38 -17.40 -15.05
N TRP A 281 18.59 -16.44 -15.55
CA TRP A 281 18.17 -15.25 -14.81
C TRP A 281 16.69 -14.92 -15.00
N ILE A 282 16.11 -14.32 -13.96
CA ILE A 282 14.86 -13.55 -14.05
C ILE A 282 15.17 -12.11 -13.67
N PHE A 283 14.88 -11.18 -14.57
CA PHE A 283 15.08 -9.75 -14.39
C PHE A 283 13.73 -9.04 -14.26
N PHE A 284 13.50 -8.40 -13.12
CA PHE A 284 12.27 -7.71 -12.74
C PHE A 284 12.48 -6.20 -12.80
N PHE A 285 11.49 -5.46 -13.32
CA PHE A 285 11.56 -4.01 -13.44
C PHE A 285 10.16 -3.40 -13.67
N GLU A 286 10.02 -2.11 -13.39
CA GLU A 286 8.78 -1.36 -13.55
C GLU A 286 8.52 -0.98 -15.02
N GLU A 287 7.28 -0.61 -15.34
CA GLU A 287 6.85 -0.25 -16.70
C GLU A 287 7.41 1.09 -17.21
N GLU A 288 8.01 1.87 -16.30
CA GLU A 288 8.74 3.12 -16.55
C GLU A 288 10.23 2.89 -16.84
N THR A 289 10.79 1.76 -16.41
CA THR A 289 12.23 1.48 -16.51
C THR A 289 12.63 1.30 -17.98
N ARG A 290 13.64 2.05 -18.41
CA ARG A 290 14.25 1.89 -19.74
C ARG A 290 15.45 0.96 -19.65
N ILE A 291 15.50 -0.01 -20.54
CA ILE A 291 16.55 -1.04 -20.57
C ILE A 291 17.39 -0.88 -21.84
N ARG A 292 18.71 -0.91 -21.65
CA ARG A 292 19.70 -1.14 -22.72
C ARG A 292 20.08 -2.61 -22.70
N VAL A 293 19.42 -3.41 -23.54
CA VAL A 293 19.53 -4.89 -23.55
C VAL A 293 20.99 -5.38 -23.68
N PRO A 294 21.84 -4.82 -24.56
CA PRO A 294 23.25 -5.23 -24.63
C PRO A 294 24.00 -5.03 -23.32
N LYS A 295 23.77 -3.90 -22.64
CA LYS A 295 24.48 -3.56 -21.40
C LYS A 295 23.99 -4.39 -20.22
N LEU A 296 22.70 -4.71 -20.19
CA LEU A 296 22.15 -5.65 -19.22
C LEU A 296 22.76 -7.04 -19.37
N LEU A 297 22.88 -7.53 -20.61
CA LEU A 297 23.50 -8.82 -20.90
C LEU A 297 24.97 -8.87 -20.46
N GLU A 298 25.76 -7.84 -20.79
CA GLU A 298 27.14 -7.69 -20.33
C GLU A 298 27.23 -7.70 -18.79
N THR A 299 26.31 -6.98 -18.12
CA THR A 299 26.27 -6.87 -16.67
C THR A 299 26.02 -8.23 -16.01
N LEU A 300 25.02 -8.99 -16.49
CA LEU A 300 24.65 -10.29 -15.92
C LEU A 300 25.70 -11.39 -16.18
N ARG A 301 26.45 -11.31 -17.29
CA ARG A 301 27.55 -12.24 -17.62
C ARG A 301 28.71 -12.22 -16.61
N ARG A 302 28.83 -11.16 -15.81
CA ARG A 302 29.86 -11.08 -14.76
C ARG A 302 29.59 -12.02 -13.58
N TYR A 303 28.34 -12.45 -13.41
CA TYR A 303 27.90 -13.27 -12.29
C TYR A 303 27.72 -14.73 -12.73
N ASP A 304 28.24 -15.66 -11.94
CA ASP A 304 28.10 -17.10 -12.18
C ASP A 304 26.65 -17.54 -11.93
N SER A 305 25.89 -17.80 -12.99
CA SER A 305 24.46 -18.14 -12.92
C SER A 305 24.15 -19.46 -12.20
N SER A 306 25.17 -20.29 -11.93
CA SER A 306 25.01 -21.52 -11.15
C SER A 306 24.88 -21.28 -9.63
N LYS A 307 25.16 -20.05 -9.15
CA LYS A 307 25.08 -19.66 -7.74
C LYS A 307 23.79 -18.93 -7.42
N GLU A 308 23.49 -18.80 -6.13
CA GLU A 308 22.36 -18.03 -5.60
C GLU A 308 22.68 -16.53 -5.60
N TRP A 309 22.10 -15.76 -6.54
CA TRP A 309 22.32 -14.33 -6.66
C TRP A 309 21.02 -13.54 -6.51
N PHE A 310 21.10 -12.51 -5.67
CA PHE A 310 20.10 -11.45 -5.55
C PHE A 310 20.77 -10.13 -5.92
N LEU A 311 20.44 -9.59 -7.08
CA LEU A 311 21.11 -8.43 -7.68
C LEU A 311 20.16 -7.23 -7.72
N GLY A 312 20.66 -6.03 -7.46
CA GLY A 312 19.85 -4.81 -7.52
C GLY A 312 20.66 -3.54 -7.27
N LYS A 313 20.07 -2.38 -7.55
CA LYS A 313 20.55 -1.12 -6.96
C LYS A 313 20.12 -1.08 -5.50
N ALA A 314 21.06 -0.91 -4.58
CA ALA A 314 20.78 -0.99 -3.15
C ALA A 314 20.19 0.31 -2.62
N LEU A 315 19.02 0.20 -1.98
CA LEU A 315 18.47 1.17 -1.04
C LEU A 315 18.77 0.71 0.39
N HIS A 316 18.77 1.66 1.31
CA HIS A 316 18.86 1.43 2.74
C HIS A 316 18.18 2.60 3.46
N ASP A 317 17.76 2.37 4.69
CA ASP A 317 17.23 3.44 5.52
C ASP A 317 18.37 4.16 6.25
N GLU A 318 18.25 5.47 6.41
CA GLU A 318 19.18 6.26 7.23
C GLU A 318 18.86 6.14 8.71
N GLU A 319 17.58 6.00 9.05
CA GLU A 319 17.07 5.88 10.40
C GLU A 319 15.99 4.79 10.47
N SER A 320 15.60 4.38 11.67
CA SER A 320 14.53 3.40 11.81
C SER A 320 13.21 3.99 11.36
N THR A 321 12.57 3.36 10.39
CA THR A 321 11.32 3.88 9.82
C THR A 321 10.12 3.08 10.33
N ILE A 322 8.96 3.74 10.36
CA ILE A 322 7.70 3.08 10.66
C ILE A 322 7.30 2.08 9.58
N ILE A 323 7.77 2.29 8.33
CA ILE A 323 7.46 1.44 7.18
C ILE A 323 8.06 0.03 7.37
N HIS A 324 9.25 -0.08 7.95
CA HIS A 324 9.92 -1.36 8.19
C HIS A 324 9.78 -1.89 9.62
N HIS A 325 8.83 -1.34 10.40
CA HIS A 325 8.51 -1.79 11.76
C HIS A 325 9.75 -1.89 12.67
N TYR A 326 10.70 -0.95 12.56
CA TYR A 326 11.96 -0.92 13.34
C TYR A 326 12.82 -2.19 13.21
N ALA A 327 12.66 -2.97 12.14
CA ALA A 327 13.62 -3.99 11.80
C ALA A 327 15.00 -3.32 11.61
N PHE A 328 16.04 -3.89 12.21
CA PHE A 328 17.41 -3.34 12.18
C PHE A 328 17.57 -1.97 12.87
N SER A 329 16.76 -1.67 13.89
CA SER A 329 16.77 -0.33 14.52
C SER A 329 18.11 0.13 15.10
N GLU A 330 18.95 -0.81 15.53
CA GLU A 330 20.30 -0.52 16.03
C GLU A 330 21.24 -0.04 14.94
N ASN A 331 21.05 -0.49 13.69
CA ASN A 331 21.83 -0.06 12.53
C ASN A 331 21.02 -0.24 11.23
N PRO A 332 20.15 0.71 10.87
CA PRO A 332 19.27 0.59 9.70
C PRO A 332 20.05 0.44 8.38
N THR A 333 21.25 1.01 8.30
CA THR A 333 22.10 0.99 7.09
C THR A 333 22.65 -0.41 6.75
N VAL A 334 22.61 -1.36 7.71
CA VAL A 334 23.14 -2.71 7.51
C VAL A 334 22.32 -3.51 6.51
N PHE A 335 21.01 -3.23 6.44
CA PHE A 335 20.08 -3.98 5.62
C PHE A 335 19.81 -3.25 4.32
N LYS A 336 20.00 -3.96 3.19
CA LYS A 336 19.85 -3.42 1.85
C LYS A 336 18.73 -4.12 1.11
N TYR A 337 17.92 -3.34 0.41
CA TYR A 337 16.81 -3.84 -0.40
C TYR A 337 16.82 -3.15 -1.78
N PRO A 338 16.28 -3.80 -2.82
CA PRO A 338 16.45 -3.32 -4.18
C PRO A 338 15.55 -2.12 -4.48
N ASP A 339 16.09 -1.19 -5.27
CA ASP A 339 15.32 -0.14 -5.94
C ASP A 339 14.61 -0.74 -7.17
N PHE A 340 13.30 -0.94 -7.09
CA PHE A 340 12.54 -1.56 -8.19
C PHE A 340 12.55 -0.72 -9.48
N ALA A 341 12.64 0.60 -9.37
CA ALA A 341 12.74 1.51 -10.52
C ALA A 341 14.04 1.27 -11.33
N ALA A 342 15.11 0.82 -10.68
CA ALA A 342 16.37 0.44 -11.31
C ALA A 342 16.34 -0.95 -11.95
N GLY A 343 15.36 -1.77 -11.56
CA GLY A 343 15.33 -3.20 -11.85
C GLY A 343 16.25 -4.03 -10.95
N TRP A 344 15.94 -5.32 -10.86
CA TRP A 344 16.61 -6.27 -9.99
C TRP A 344 16.56 -7.68 -10.59
N ALA A 345 17.46 -8.56 -10.17
CA ALA A 345 17.59 -9.90 -10.76
C ALA A 345 17.71 -11.00 -9.71
N LEU A 346 17.14 -12.15 -10.04
CA LEU A 346 17.34 -13.41 -9.33
C LEU A 346 17.94 -14.45 -10.27
N SER A 347 18.95 -15.18 -9.79
CA SER A 347 19.39 -16.39 -10.48
C SER A 347 18.39 -17.53 -10.29
N ILE A 348 18.28 -18.41 -11.28
CA ILE A 348 17.38 -19.58 -11.20
C ILE A 348 17.64 -20.49 -9.99
N PRO A 349 18.90 -20.77 -9.57
CA PRO A 349 19.16 -21.50 -8.32
C PRO A 349 18.47 -20.86 -7.10
N LEU A 350 18.53 -19.53 -6.99
CA LEU A 350 17.85 -18.81 -5.91
C LEU A 350 16.32 -18.91 -6.02
N VAL A 351 15.75 -18.71 -7.21
CA VAL A 351 14.30 -18.89 -7.46
C VAL A 351 13.82 -20.27 -7.03
N ASN A 352 14.62 -21.31 -7.29
CA ASN A 352 14.32 -22.69 -6.90
C ASN A 352 14.37 -22.92 -5.39
N LYS A 353 15.36 -22.33 -4.70
CA LYS A 353 15.44 -22.37 -3.22
C LYS A 353 14.23 -21.68 -2.59
N LEU A 354 13.90 -20.48 -3.04
CA LEU A 354 12.75 -19.71 -2.55
C LEU A 354 11.43 -20.44 -2.81
N THR A 355 11.27 -21.07 -3.97
CA THR A 355 10.10 -21.89 -4.30
C THR A 355 9.93 -23.06 -3.34
N LYS A 356 11.01 -23.76 -3.00
CA LYS A 356 10.95 -24.87 -2.03
C LYS A 356 10.51 -24.35 -0.66
N ARG A 357 11.04 -23.20 -0.24
CA ARG A 357 10.69 -22.57 1.02
C ARG A 357 9.23 -22.12 1.08
N LEU A 358 8.70 -21.49 0.03
CA LEU A 358 7.28 -21.09 -0.04
C LEU A 358 6.31 -22.27 0.05
N LYS A 359 6.75 -23.49 -0.31
CA LYS A 359 5.95 -24.70 -0.17
C LYS A 359 5.97 -25.28 1.24
N SER A 360 7.02 -25.02 2.01
CA SER A 360 7.20 -25.56 3.37
C SER A 360 6.80 -24.57 4.47
N GLU A 361 6.84 -23.28 4.20
CA GLU A 361 6.60 -22.21 5.17
C GLU A 361 5.53 -21.26 4.66
N SER A 362 4.60 -20.88 5.55
CA SER A 362 3.69 -19.77 5.28
C SER A 362 4.44 -18.44 5.35
N LEU A 363 3.95 -17.44 4.62
CA LEU A 363 4.41 -16.06 4.80
C LEU A 363 4.10 -15.61 6.23
N LYS A 364 5.00 -14.84 6.83
CA LYS A 364 4.94 -14.45 8.26
C LYS A 364 3.96 -13.29 8.53
N SER A 365 3.66 -12.50 7.50
CA SER A 365 2.80 -11.33 7.59
C SER A 365 1.60 -11.52 6.67
N ASP A 366 0.42 -11.20 7.16
CA ASP A 366 -0.77 -11.06 6.33
C ASP A 366 -0.76 -9.74 5.55
N PHE A 367 0.02 -8.75 5.99
CA PHE A 367 0.11 -7.45 5.33
C PHE A 367 1.33 -7.37 4.40
N THR A 368 1.13 -6.73 3.26
CA THR A 368 2.18 -6.28 2.34
C THR A 368 2.11 -4.77 2.24
N ILE A 369 3.08 -4.07 2.85
CA ILE A 369 3.12 -2.60 2.96
C ILE A 369 4.34 -2.01 2.23
N ASP A 370 5.48 -2.71 2.25
CA ASP A 370 6.68 -2.34 1.49
C ASP A 370 7.26 -3.60 0.85
N LEU A 371 6.87 -3.84 -0.40
CA LEU A 371 7.23 -5.04 -1.13
C LEU A 371 8.74 -5.19 -1.37
N LYS A 372 9.46 -4.09 -1.62
CA LYS A 372 10.91 -4.13 -1.90
C LYS A 372 11.67 -4.58 -0.65
N HIS A 373 11.31 -4.07 0.52
CA HIS A 373 11.90 -4.48 1.79
C HIS A 373 11.46 -5.90 2.17
N GLU A 374 10.18 -6.24 2.02
CA GLU A 374 9.63 -7.56 2.36
C GLU A 374 10.24 -8.69 1.53
N ILE A 375 10.42 -8.50 0.21
CA ILE A 375 11.11 -9.47 -0.65
C ILE A 375 12.56 -9.63 -0.21
N ALA A 376 13.27 -8.53 0.05
CA ALA A 376 14.65 -8.61 0.51
C ALA A 376 14.76 -9.36 1.85
N LEU A 377 13.83 -9.13 2.78
CA LEU A 377 13.81 -9.78 4.08
C LEU A 377 13.50 -11.28 3.95
N TYR A 378 12.59 -11.63 3.03
CA TYR A 378 12.28 -13.01 2.71
C TYR A 378 13.48 -13.73 2.10
N ILE A 379 14.21 -13.09 1.18
CA ILE A 379 15.41 -13.68 0.56
C ILE A 379 16.55 -13.82 1.56
N TRP A 380 16.79 -12.80 2.39
CA TRP A 380 17.89 -12.80 3.37
C TRP A 380 17.70 -13.87 4.45
N ASP A 381 16.45 -14.20 4.80
CA ASP A 381 16.11 -15.31 5.70
C ASP A 381 16.90 -15.32 7.02
N LYS A 382 16.90 -14.21 7.76
CA LYS A 382 17.66 -14.07 9.01
C LYS A 382 19.17 -14.36 8.85
N GLY A 383 19.72 -14.13 7.66
CA GLY A 383 21.12 -14.41 7.31
C GLY A 383 21.37 -15.80 6.69
N GLY A 384 20.34 -16.63 6.52
CA GLY A 384 20.44 -17.94 5.85
C GLY A 384 20.42 -17.89 4.32
N GLY A 385 20.03 -16.76 3.74
CA GLY A 385 20.03 -16.51 2.30
C GLY A 385 20.98 -15.39 1.88
N PRO A 386 21.19 -15.21 0.57
CA PRO A 386 22.12 -14.21 0.07
C PRO A 386 21.61 -12.78 0.35
N PRO A 387 22.48 -11.86 0.83
CA PRO A 387 22.13 -10.44 0.88
C PRO A 387 22.02 -9.86 -0.54
N LEU A 388 21.38 -8.70 -0.67
CA LEU A 388 21.37 -7.96 -1.92
C LEU A 388 22.81 -7.60 -2.32
N THR A 389 23.19 -7.99 -3.54
CA THR A 389 24.46 -7.61 -4.15
C THR A 389 24.24 -6.34 -4.99
N PRO A 390 24.89 -5.20 -4.64
CA PRO A 390 24.76 -3.97 -5.40
C PRO A 390 25.28 -4.12 -6.83
N VAL A 391 24.52 -3.62 -7.80
CA VAL A 391 24.90 -3.59 -9.22
C VAL A 391 24.92 -2.13 -9.70
N PRO A 392 26.10 -1.51 -9.91
CA PRO A 392 26.21 -0.11 -10.29
C PRO A 392 25.51 0.23 -11.60
N GLU A 393 25.44 -0.71 -12.55
CA GLU A 393 24.81 -0.53 -13.85
C GLU A 393 23.28 -0.50 -13.76
N PHE A 394 22.67 -0.88 -12.63
CA PHE A 394 21.24 -0.69 -12.42
C PHE A 394 21.02 0.73 -11.88
N CYS A 395 20.54 1.63 -12.73
CA CYS A 395 20.44 3.05 -12.40
C CYS A 395 18.99 3.54 -12.43
N THR A 396 18.74 4.59 -11.66
CA THR A 396 17.49 5.38 -11.73
C THR A 396 17.71 6.80 -12.25
N ASN A 397 18.95 7.14 -12.60
CA ASN A 397 19.32 8.44 -13.16
C ASN A 397 19.61 8.29 -14.67
N GLY A 398 19.22 9.30 -15.45
CA GLY A 398 19.19 9.22 -16.93
C GLY A 398 20.46 9.64 -17.66
N VAL A 399 21.62 9.73 -16.99
CA VAL A 399 22.78 10.49 -17.53
C VAL A 399 23.98 9.62 -17.88
N ASP A 400 24.14 8.44 -17.26
CA ASP A 400 25.41 7.73 -17.36
C ASP A 400 25.45 6.65 -18.46
N SER A 401 26.51 6.68 -19.27
CA SER A 401 26.71 5.76 -20.39
C SER A 401 26.91 4.30 -19.95
N TYR A 402 27.27 4.05 -18.70
CA TYR A 402 27.48 2.69 -18.16
C TYR A 402 26.19 1.98 -17.68
N CYS A 403 25.08 2.70 -17.50
CA CYS A 403 23.83 2.16 -16.94
C CYS A 403 23.10 1.14 -17.85
N ALA A 404 22.92 -0.10 -17.42
CA ALA A 404 22.04 -1.06 -18.08
C ALA A 404 20.56 -0.64 -18.04
N THR A 405 20.14 0.02 -16.95
CA THR A 405 18.78 0.53 -16.77
C THR A 405 18.79 2.00 -16.41
N THR A 406 17.72 2.71 -16.77
CA THR A 406 17.50 4.09 -16.36
C THR A 406 16.02 4.28 -16.05
N PHE A 407 15.72 5.25 -15.18
CA PHE A 407 14.36 5.62 -14.84
C PHE A 407 14.13 7.10 -15.18
N HIS A 408 12.89 7.43 -15.52
CA HIS A 408 12.51 8.80 -15.84
C HIS A 408 11.82 9.44 -14.64
N SER A 409 12.50 10.38 -13.99
CA SER A 409 12.00 11.16 -12.86
C SER A 409 11.06 12.30 -13.27
N PHE A 410 10.04 12.01 -14.08
CA PHE A 410 9.03 13.00 -14.47
C PHE A 410 7.61 12.44 -14.45
N LEU A 411 6.65 13.34 -14.25
CA LEU A 411 5.23 13.00 -14.34
C LEU A 411 4.88 12.51 -15.75
N PRO A 412 4.06 11.46 -15.88
CA PRO A 412 3.72 10.93 -17.18
C PRO A 412 3.04 11.98 -18.06
N LEU A 413 3.51 12.11 -19.30
CA LEU A 413 3.00 13.06 -20.29
C LEU A 413 1.90 12.39 -21.13
N CYS A 414 0.65 12.46 -20.67
CA CYS A 414 -0.49 11.78 -21.31
C CYS A 414 -1.46 12.71 -22.02
N GLY A 415 -1.32 14.03 -21.85
CA GLY A 415 -2.20 15.00 -22.46
C GLY A 415 -2.20 16.33 -21.73
N LYS A 416 -3.27 17.11 -21.94
CA LYS A 416 -3.52 18.32 -21.14
C LYS A 416 -3.92 17.89 -19.72
N PRO A 417 -3.41 18.55 -18.67
CA PRO A 417 -3.82 18.25 -17.31
C PRO A 417 -5.33 18.32 -17.14
N VAL A 418 -5.89 17.41 -16.33
CA VAL A 418 -7.31 17.42 -15.97
C VAL A 418 -7.65 18.79 -15.35
N LYS A 419 -8.81 19.36 -15.69
CA LYS A 419 -9.17 20.69 -15.15
C LYS A 419 -9.47 20.56 -13.66
N LYS A 420 -9.10 21.56 -12.86
CA LYS A 420 -9.35 21.57 -11.41
C LYS A 420 -10.83 21.37 -11.04
N LYS A 421 -11.75 21.87 -11.87
CA LYS A 421 -13.21 21.68 -11.70
C LYS A 421 -13.71 20.27 -11.97
N ASP A 422 -12.88 19.40 -12.56
CA ASP A 422 -13.21 18.00 -12.81
C ASP A 422 -12.61 17.08 -11.72
N ILE A 423 -12.02 17.67 -10.66
CA ILE A 423 -11.47 17.00 -9.48
C ILE A 423 -12.15 17.58 -8.24
N PHE A 424 -12.87 16.73 -7.51
CA PHE A 424 -13.45 17.07 -6.21
C PHE A 424 -12.58 16.49 -5.10
N VAL A 425 -12.20 17.33 -4.14
CA VAL A 425 -11.40 16.91 -2.99
C VAL A 425 -12.28 16.83 -1.74
N ALA A 426 -12.32 15.66 -1.13
CA ALA A 426 -12.98 15.41 0.14
C ALA A 426 -11.91 15.26 1.23
N VAL A 427 -11.89 16.18 2.19
CA VAL A 427 -10.98 16.12 3.33
C VAL A 427 -11.72 15.52 4.52
N LYS A 428 -11.28 14.36 5.00
CA LYS A 428 -11.78 13.76 6.24
C LYS A 428 -11.12 14.46 7.43
N THR A 429 -11.93 14.97 8.35
CA THR A 429 -11.48 15.62 9.60
C THR A 429 -12.43 15.27 10.75
N CYS A 430 -12.13 15.76 11.95
CA CYS A 430 -13.06 15.83 13.06
C CYS A 430 -12.88 17.14 13.85
N LYS A 431 -13.86 17.47 14.70
CA LYS A 431 -13.88 18.71 15.49
C LYS A 431 -12.56 19.01 16.21
N LYS A 432 -11.92 17.96 16.73
CA LYS A 432 -10.64 18.05 17.45
C LYS A 432 -9.53 18.69 16.60
N PHE A 433 -9.54 18.50 15.28
CA PHE A 433 -8.47 18.91 14.38
C PHE A 433 -8.75 20.20 13.60
N HIS A 434 -9.91 20.82 13.82
CA HIS A 434 -10.28 22.09 13.19
C HIS A 434 -9.26 23.21 13.47
N GLY A 435 -8.74 23.29 14.69
CA GLY A 435 -7.78 24.32 15.11
C GLY A 435 -6.33 24.05 14.70
N ASP A 436 -5.97 22.79 14.45
CA ASP A 436 -4.56 22.39 14.30
C ASP A 436 -4.21 21.95 12.88
N ARG A 437 -5.05 21.13 12.23
CA ARG A 437 -4.73 20.49 10.94
C ARG A 437 -5.32 21.25 9.75
N ILE A 438 -6.56 21.71 9.87
CA ILE A 438 -7.22 22.47 8.79
C ILE A 438 -6.49 23.78 8.44
N PRO A 439 -5.92 24.55 9.37
CA PRO A 439 -5.12 25.72 9.02
C PRO A 439 -3.92 25.38 8.14
N ILE A 440 -3.31 24.21 8.31
CA ILE A 440 -2.20 23.73 7.47
C ILE A 440 -2.69 23.42 6.06
N VAL A 441 -3.85 22.76 5.93
CA VAL A 441 -4.49 22.51 4.62
C VAL A 441 -4.77 23.82 3.89
N LYS A 442 -5.34 24.80 4.60
CA LYS A 442 -5.59 26.18 4.11
C LYS A 442 -4.31 26.90 3.66
N GLN A 443 -3.24 26.80 4.45
CA GLN A 443 -1.96 27.47 4.20
C GLN A 443 -1.18 26.85 3.03
N THR A 444 -1.43 25.58 2.72
CA THR A 444 -0.64 24.82 1.75
C THR A 444 -1.38 24.64 0.42
N TRP A 445 -2.11 23.54 0.26
CA TRP A 445 -2.58 23.08 -1.05
C TRP A 445 -4.05 23.39 -1.33
N GLU A 446 -4.86 23.77 -0.34
CA GLU A 446 -6.30 24.07 -0.53
C GLU A 446 -6.52 25.08 -1.65
N SER A 447 -5.72 26.15 -1.67
CA SER A 447 -5.83 27.22 -2.66
C SER A 447 -5.73 26.74 -4.12
N GLN A 448 -5.18 25.54 -4.33
CA GLN A 448 -5.09 24.92 -5.65
C GLN A 448 -6.29 24.06 -6.01
N ALA A 449 -7.12 23.63 -5.06
CA ALA A 449 -8.33 22.86 -5.31
C ALA A 449 -9.50 23.79 -5.68
N SER A 450 -10.21 23.49 -6.77
CA SER A 450 -11.39 24.28 -7.17
C SER A 450 -12.68 23.79 -6.52
N LEU A 451 -12.77 22.50 -6.22
CA LEU A 451 -13.90 21.87 -5.55
C LEU A 451 -13.37 21.12 -4.33
N ILE A 452 -13.71 21.58 -3.13
CA ILE A 452 -13.29 20.98 -1.87
C ILE A 452 -14.43 21.03 -0.85
N GLU A 453 -14.60 19.96 -0.10
CA GLU A 453 -15.45 19.93 1.10
C GLU A 453 -14.71 19.25 2.26
N TYR A 454 -14.89 19.81 3.46
CA TYR A 454 -14.36 19.28 4.71
C TYR A 454 -15.42 18.45 5.41
N TYR A 455 -15.19 17.16 5.61
CA TYR A 455 -16.16 16.24 6.22
C TYR A 455 -15.81 15.97 7.67
N SER A 456 -16.66 16.45 8.58
CA SER A 456 -16.44 16.44 10.03
C SER A 456 -17.63 15.83 10.77
N ASP A 457 -17.43 15.50 12.04
CA ASP A 457 -18.49 15.19 13.01
C ASP A 457 -19.13 16.45 13.63
N TYR A 458 -18.69 17.63 13.19
CA TYR A 458 -19.21 18.91 13.65
C TYR A 458 -19.23 19.93 12.51
N ALA A 459 -20.41 20.50 12.25
CA ALA A 459 -20.59 21.59 11.30
C ALA A 459 -20.10 22.91 11.92
N GLU A 460 -19.16 23.57 11.25
CA GLU A 460 -18.63 24.87 11.62
C GLU A 460 -18.70 25.81 10.41
N SER A 461 -19.01 27.08 10.61
CA SER A 461 -19.14 28.04 9.50
C SER A 461 -17.81 28.71 9.13
N SER A 462 -16.90 28.87 10.09
CA SER A 462 -15.56 29.46 9.93
C SER A 462 -14.62 28.56 9.09
N ILE A 463 -14.81 27.25 9.24
CA ILE A 463 -14.25 26.20 8.41
C ILE A 463 -15.48 25.49 7.87
N PRO A 464 -15.94 25.75 6.63
CA PRO A 464 -17.24 25.29 6.14
C PRO A 464 -17.29 23.75 6.05
N THR A 465 -17.43 23.10 7.20
CA THR A 465 -17.43 21.65 7.36
C THR A 465 -18.84 21.13 7.15
N VAL A 466 -18.91 19.97 6.51
CA VAL A 466 -20.12 19.22 6.25
C VAL A 466 -20.20 18.09 7.26
N ASP A 467 -21.23 18.14 8.10
CA ASP A 467 -21.62 17.02 8.95
C ASP A 467 -22.56 16.09 8.18
N LEU A 468 -22.15 14.82 8.03
CA LEU A 468 -22.92 13.78 7.35
C LEU A 468 -23.82 12.98 8.30
N GLY A 469 -23.91 13.38 9.57
CA GLY A 469 -24.62 12.64 10.61
C GLY A 469 -23.91 11.37 11.06
N ILE A 470 -22.61 11.24 10.73
CA ILE A 470 -21.77 10.09 11.10
C ILE A 470 -20.82 10.52 12.22
N PRO A 471 -20.92 9.94 13.43
CA PRO A 471 -20.04 10.27 14.55
C PRO A 471 -18.57 10.00 14.21
N ASN A 472 -17.66 10.75 14.85
CA ASN A 472 -16.24 10.43 14.81
C ASN A 472 -15.93 9.14 15.57
N THR A 473 -14.88 8.45 15.12
CA THR A 473 -14.43 7.13 15.59
C THR A 473 -12.91 7.12 15.72
N ASP A 474 -12.35 6.32 16.62
CA ASP A 474 -10.89 6.31 16.87
C ASP A 474 -10.12 5.23 16.10
N ARG A 475 -10.81 4.26 15.48
CA ARG A 475 -10.18 3.06 14.87
C ARG A 475 -10.23 3.01 13.35
N GLY A 476 -11.27 3.56 12.74
CA GLY A 476 -11.49 3.51 11.30
C GLY A 476 -12.70 4.37 10.93
N HIS A 477 -12.84 4.73 9.66
CA HIS A 477 -13.78 5.77 9.22
C HIS A 477 -14.71 5.32 8.10
N CYS A 478 -15.00 4.01 7.99
CA CYS A 478 -15.76 3.44 6.87
C CYS A 478 -17.11 4.15 6.65
N GLY A 479 -17.88 4.38 7.72
CA GLY A 479 -19.20 5.02 7.60
C GLY A 479 -19.11 6.42 7.00
N LYS A 480 -18.13 7.22 7.46
CA LYS A 480 -17.89 8.58 6.94
C LYS A 480 -17.45 8.53 5.47
N THR A 481 -16.55 7.61 5.12
CA THR A 481 -16.08 7.44 3.75
C THR A 481 -17.20 7.03 2.80
N PHE A 482 -18.05 6.06 3.16
CA PHE A 482 -19.21 5.70 2.32
C PHE A 482 -20.22 6.85 2.16
N ALA A 483 -20.47 7.62 3.22
CA ALA A 483 -21.35 8.79 3.13
C ALA A 483 -20.78 9.88 2.20
N ILE A 484 -19.45 10.07 2.17
CA ILE A 484 -18.76 10.94 1.20
C ILE A 484 -18.99 10.44 -0.23
N LEU A 485 -18.82 9.14 -0.47
CA LEU A 485 -19.02 8.53 -1.78
C LEU A 485 -20.46 8.70 -2.28
N GLU A 486 -21.46 8.48 -1.43
CA GLU A 486 -22.88 8.65 -1.75
C GLU A 486 -23.20 10.12 -2.07
N ARG A 487 -22.70 11.05 -1.26
CA ARG A 487 -22.87 12.49 -1.50
C ARG A 487 -22.24 12.91 -2.83
N PHE A 488 -21.04 12.44 -3.15
CA PHE A 488 -20.37 12.76 -4.41
C PHE A 488 -21.17 12.29 -5.64
N LEU A 489 -21.79 11.11 -5.60
CA LEU A 489 -22.64 10.65 -6.70
C LEU A 489 -23.97 11.41 -6.77
N ASN A 490 -24.60 11.72 -5.63
CA ASN A 490 -25.92 12.33 -5.58
C ASN A 490 -25.95 13.83 -5.94
N ARG A 491 -24.78 14.46 -6.14
CA ARG A 491 -24.68 15.82 -6.69
C ARG A 491 -25.16 15.84 -8.15
N SER A 492 -26.45 16.12 -8.33
CA SER A 492 -27.19 16.03 -9.60
C SER A 492 -26.73 17.00 -10.69
N GLN A 493 -26.06 18.10 -10.31
CA GLN A 493 -25.58 19.13 -11.23
C GLN A 493 -24.09 18.98 -11.60
N ASP A 494 -23.39 18.02 -10.97
CA ASP A 494 -21.94 17.93 -11.04
C ASP A 494 -21.48 16.73 -11.88
N ARG A 495 -20.76 17.02 -12.97
CA ARG A 495 -20.11 16.01 -13.84
C ARG A 495 -18.63 15.81 -13.50
N THR A 496 -18.20 16.21 -12.30
CA THR A 496 -16.83 15.98 -11.83
C THR A 496 -16.44 14.52 -12.03
N ALA A 497 -15.34 14.32 -12.75
CA ALA A 497 -14.87 13.00 -13.17
C ALA A 497 -14.16 12.23 -12.04
N TRP A 498 -13.48 12.97 -11.16
CA TRP A 498 -12.59 12.41 -10.15
C TRP A 498 -12.98 12.85 -8.74
N LEU A 499 -13.02 11.89 -7.82
CA LEU A 499 -13.07 12.13 -6.38
C LEU A 499 -11.71 11.79 -5.79
N VAL A 500 -11.19 12.69 -4.97
CA VAL A 500 -9.95 12.52 -4.20
C VAL A 500 -10.35 12.58 -2.73
N ILE A 501 -10.09 11.53 -1.97
CA ILE A 501 -10.32 11.49 -0.52
C ILE A 501 -8.96 11.51 0.16
N VAL A 502 -8.75 12.46 1.07
CA VAL A 502 -7.53 12.60 1.87
C VAL A 502 -7.87 12.82 3.34
N ASP A 503 -6.94 12.49 4.22
CA ASP A 503 -7.02 12.85 5.64
C ASP A 503 -6.53 14.30 5.84
N ASP A 504 -6.97 14.94 6.93
CA ASP A 504 -6.61 16.32 7.28
C ASP A 504 -5.11 16.55 7.58
N ASP A 505 -4.33 15.49 7.74
CA ASP A 505 -2.87 15.49 7.86
C ASP A 505 -2.13 14.96 6.62
N THR A 506 -2.82 14.87 5.48
CA THR A 506 -2.24 14.55 4.17
C THR A 506 -1.85 15.82 3.42
N LEU A 507 -0.61 15.89 2.93
CA LEU A 507 -0.15 16.93 2.02
C LEU A 507 -0.25 16.41 0.59
N ILE A 508 -0.82 17.19 -0.33
CA ILE A 508 -1.00 16.77 -1.73
C ILE A 508 -0.68 17.90 -2.73
N SER A 509 -0.10 17.54 -3.88
CA SER A 509 0.12 18.43 -5.00
C SER A 509 -1.00 18.31 -6.04
N ILE A 510 -1.96 19.24 -6.01
CA ILE A 510 -3.09 19.27 -6.96
C ILE A 510 -2.59 19.41 -8.40
N SER A 511 -1.59 20.25 -8.66
CA SER A 511 -1.02 20.41 -10.00
C SER A 511 -0.48 19.10 -10.59
N ARG A 512 0.30 18.35 -9.81
CA ARG A 512 0.87 17.06 -10.24
C ARG A 512 -0.21 16.00 -10.40
N LEU A 513 -1.22 16.01 -9.52
CA LEU A 513 -2.38 15.15 -9.64
C LEU A 513 -3.16 15.39 -10.94
N GLN A 514 -3.38 16.65 -11.35
CA GLN A 514 -4.02 16.97 -12.64
C GLN A 514 -3.27 16.34 -13.83
N HIS A 515 -1.94 16.33 -13.79
CA HIS A 515 -1.12 15.69 -14.81
C HIS A 515 -1.24 14.17 -14.77
N LEU A 516 -1.12 13.55 -13.59
CA LEU A 516 -1.26 12.10 -13.46
C LEU A 516 -2.64 11.62 -13.95
N LEU A 517 -3.72 12.29 -13.54
CA LEU A 517 -5.08 11.92 -13.91
C LEU A 517 -5.36 12.07 -15.41
N SER A 518 -4.57 12.84 -16.15
CA SER A 518 -4.68 12.93 -17.61
C SER A 518 -4.29 11.63 -18.32
N CYS A 519 -3.66 10.68 -17.61
CA CYS A 519 -3.29 9.37 -18.14
C CYS A 519 -4.42 8.34 -18.09
N TYR A 520 -5.44 8.57 -17.28
CA TYR A 520 -6.50 7.59 -17.04
C TYR A 520 -7.79 8.02 -17.73
N ASP A 521 -8.50 7.05 -18.32
CA ASP A 521 -9.84 7.26 -18.81
C ASP A 521 -10.82 7.29 -17.63
N SER A 522 -11.42 8.45 -17.37
CA SER A 522 -12.39 8.63 -16.28
C SER A 522 -13.68 7.79 -16.44
N SER A 523 -13.93 7.22 -17.63
CA SER A 523 -15.04 6.30 -17.88
C SER A 523 -14.73 4.85 -17.46
N GLU A 524 -13.45 4.52 -17.22
CA GLU A 524 -13.05 3.26 -16.62
C GLU A 524 -13.21 3.32 -15.09
N PRO A 525 -13.49 2.19 -14.41
CA PRO A 525 -13.47 2.13 -12.96
C PRO A 525 -12.03 2.18 -12.44
N VAL A 526 -11.57 3.36 -12.02
CA VAL A 526 -10.22 3.59 -11.50
C VAL A 526 -10.30 3.77 -9.98
N PHE A 527 -9.54 2.94 -9.26
CA PHE A 527 -9.26 3.07 -7.83
C PHE A 527 -7.74 3.14 -7.65
N LEU A 528 -7.22 4.33 -7.35
CA LEU A 528 -5.81 4.67 -7.50
C LEU A 528 -5.21 5.27 -6.22
N GLY A 529 -3.98 4.88 -5.93
CA GLY A 529 -3.13 5.47 -4.89
C GLY A 529 -1.97 4.54 -4.51
N GLU A 530 -1.46 4.65 -3.29
CA GLU A 530 -0.44 3.71 -2.78
C GLU A 530 -1.10 2.39 -2.42
N ARG A 531 -0.59 1.27 -2.94
CA ARG A 531 -1.23 -0.04 -2.86
C ARG A 531 -0.62 -0.86 -1.74
N TYR A 532 -1.44 -1.26 -0.78
CA TYR A 532 -1.10 -2.28 0.22
C TYR A 532 -1.87 -3.57 -0.06
N GLY A 533 -1.43 -4.65 0.57
CA GLY A 533 -2.03 -5.98 0.47
C GLY A 533 -2.42 -6.54 1.83
N TYR A 534 -3.50 -7.30 1.87
CA TYR A 534 -3.91 -8.11 3.02
C TYR A 534 -4.21 -9.54 2.58
N GLY A 535 -3.61 -10.55 3.20
CA GLY A 535 -3.87 -11.97 2.96
C GLY A 535 -3.54 -12.45 1.54
N LEU A 536 -2.64 -11.78 0.80
CA LEU A 536 -2.45 -12.02 -0.64
C LEU A 536 -1.99 -13.45 -0.99
N GLY A 537 -1.40 -14.19 -0.05
CA GLY A 537 -1.03 -15.59 -0.22
C GLY A 537 -2.19 -16.59 -0.02
N THR A 538 -3.32 -16.16 0.54
CA THR A 538 -4.43 -17.03 0.99
C THR A 538 -5.80 -16.58 0.46
N GLY A 539 -5.82 -15.79 -0.62
CA GLY A 539 -7.05 -15.31 -1.25
C GLY A 539 -7.56 -13.97 -0.73
N GLY A 540 -6.69 -13.17 -0.12
CA GLY A 540 -6.97 -11.81 0.30
C GLY A 540 -7.01 -10.80 -0.84
N TYR A 541 -6.80 -9.53 -0.53
CA TYR A 541 -7.07 -8.42 -1.45
C TYR A 541 -6.06 -7.28 -1.32
N SER A 542 -5.96 -6.47 -2.38
CA SER A 542 -5.24 -5.19 -2.32
C SER A 542 -6.18 -4.06 -1.92
N TYR A 543 -5.62 -3.01 -1.33
CA TYR A 543 -6.33 -1.78 -1.00
C TYR A 543 -5.43 -0.56 -1.24
N VAL A 544 -6.04 0.61 -1.38
CA VAL A 544 -5.31 1.89 -1.41
C VAL A 544 -5.29 2.46 -0.01
N THR A 545 -4.11 2.84 0.48
CA THR A 545 -3.98 3.42 1.83
C THR A 545 -4.72 4.76 1.93
N GLY A 546 -5.45 4.95 3.03
CA GLY A 546 -6.27 6.15 3.23
C GLY A 546 -5.43 7.44 3.35
N GLY A 547 -4.37 7.39 4.16
CA GLY A 547 -3.50 8.53 4.45
C GLY A 547 -2.62 8.94 3.27
N GLY A 548 -2.23 7.99 2.41
CA GLY A 548 -1.56 8.30 1.15
C GLY A 548 -2.45 9.10 0.19
N GLY A 549 -3.77 9.07 0.37
CA GLY A 549 -4.76 9.70 -0.48
C GLY A 549 -5.32 8.72 -1.51
N MET A 550 -6.64 8.66 -1.58
CA MET A 550 -7.38 7.74 -2.43
C MET A 550 -8.03 8.50 -3.60
N VAL A 551 -7.83 8.02 -4.82
CA VAL A 551 -8.46 8.60 -6.01
C VAL A 551 -9.41 7.61 -6.66
N PHE A 552 -10.60 8.11 -6.99
CA PHE A 552 -11.67 7.32 -7.61
C PHE A 552 -12.15 8.02 -8.88
N SER A 553 -12.33 7.26 -9.95
CA SER A 553 -13.21 7.73 -11.02
C SER A 553 -14.67 7.67 -10.57
N ARG A 554 -15.50 8.55 -11.11
CA ARG A 554 -16.95 8.52 -10.86
C ARG A 554 -17.57 7.16 -11.19
N GLU A 555 -17.07 6.47 -12.23
CA GLU A 555 -17.52 5.12 -12.59
C GLU A 555 -17.19 4.07 -11.52
N ALA A 556 -16.01 4.13 -10.90
CA ALA A 556 -15.64 3.20 -9.82
C ALA A 556 -16.63 3.32 -8.65
N ILE A 557 -16.95 4.54 -8.24
CA ILE A 557 -17.89 4.81 -7.14
C ILE A 557 -19.30 4.34 -7.51
N ARG A 558 -19.74 4.60 -8.76
CA ARG A 558 -21.05 4.14 -9.25
C ARG A 558 -21.20 2.62 -9.15
N ARG A 559 -20.17 1.86 -9.54
CA ARG A 559 -20.18 0.39 -9.43
C ARG A 559 -20.16 -0.07 -7.97
N LEU A 560 -19.36 0.58 -7.13
CA LEU A 560 -19.28 0.25 -5.70
C LEU A 560 -20.64 0.44 -5.01
N LEU A 561 -21.27 1.60 -5.16
CA LEU A 561 -22.54 1.91 -4.47
C LEU A 561 -23.74 1.12 -5.03
N ALA A 562 -23.70 0.77 -6.32
CA ALA A 562 -24.68 -0.14 -6.92
C ALA A 562 -24.50 -1.61 -6.49
N SER A 563 -23.36 -1.96 -5.88
CA SER A 563 -23.10 -3.30 -5.37
C SER A 563 -23.73 -3.52 -3.98
N LYS A 564 -23.59 -4.75 -3.46
CA LYS A 564 -23.97 -5.11 -2.09
C LYS A 564 -22.91 -4.76 -1.04
N CYS A 565 -21.77 -4.20 -1.43
CA CYS A 565 -20.72 -3.81 -0.50
C CYS A 565 -21.21 -2.74 0.48
N ARG A 566 -21.03 -2.96 1.78
CA ARG A 566 -21.30 -1.98 2.84
C ARG A 566 -20.26 -2.12 3.93
N CYS A 567 -20.09 -1.06 4.72
CA CYS A 567 -19.34 -1.14 5.97
C CYS A 567 -20.00 -2.16 6.90
N TYR A 568 -19.21 -3.05 7.51
CA TYR A 568 -19.71 -3.93 8.56
C TYR A 568 -19.87 -3.18 9.90
N SER A 569 -19.20 -2.05 10.07
CA SER A 569 -19.40 -1.08 11.13
C SER A 569 -18.89 0.30 10.69
N ASN A 570 -19.41 1.39 11.29
CA ASN A 570 -18.97 2.74 10.93
C ASN A 570 -17.48 2.98 11.25
N ASP A 571 -16.96 2.29 12.27
CA ASP A 571 -15.58 2.37 12.76
C ASP A 571 -14.61 1.37 12.10
N ALA A 572 -15.07 0.62 11.09
CA ALA A 572 -14.21 -0.25 10.30
C ALA A 572 -13.11 0.54 9.56
N PRO A 573 -11.91 -0.03 9.33
CA PRO A 573 -10.89 0.55 8.45
C PRO A 573 -11.47 0.72 7.04
N ASP A 574 -11.59 1.97 6.62
CA ASP A 574 -12.28 2.34 5.38
C ASP A 574 -11.53 1.85 4.15
N ASP A 575 -10.21 2.03 4.13
CA ASP A 575 -9.33 1.58 3.07
C ASP A 575 -9.41 0.06 2.82
N MET A 576 -9.33 -0.75 3.87
CA MET A 576 -9.43 -2.20 3.79
C MET A 576 -10.82 -2.65 3.32
N VAL A 577 -11.90 -2.05 3.85
CA VAL A 577 -13.27 -2.37 3.39
C VAL A 577 -13.44 -2.02 1.91
N LEU A 578 -12.95 -0.86 1.47
CA LEU A 578 -12.99 -0.47 0.06
C LEU A 578 -12.20 -1.45 -0.80
N GLY A 579 -10.98 -1.81 -0.40
CA GLY A 579 -10.16 -2.79 -1.12
C GLY A 579 -10.84 -4.16 -1.25
N MET A 580 -11.42 -4.67 -0.17
CA MET A 580 -12.20 -5.91 -0.19
C MET A 580 -13.36 -5.83 -1.19
N CYS A 581 -14.07 -4.71 -1.19
CA CYS A 581 -15.22 -4.52 -2.07
C CYS A 581 -14.85 -4.33 -3.55
N PHE A 582 -13.82 -3.55 -3.85
CA PHE A 582 -13.33 -3.40 -5.22
C PHE A 582 -12.76 -4.71 -5.76
N SER A 583 -12.01 -5.46 -4.94
CA SER A 583 -11.56 -6.81 -5.26
C SER A 583 -12.75 -7.75 -5.57
N GLY A 584 -13.79 -7.75 -4.73
CA GLY A 584 -15.02 -8.51 -4.98
C GLY A 584 -15.79 -8.11 -6.24
N LEU A 585 -15.58 -6.89 -6.74
CA LEU A 585 -16.14 -6.39 -8.00
C LEU A 585 -15.22 -6.64 -9.21
N GLY A 586 -14.05 -7.23 -9.01
CA GLY A 586 -13.03 -7.40 -10.07
C GLY A 586 -12.44 -6.07 -10.56
N ILE A 587 -12.48 -5.03 -9.72
CA ILE A 587 -11.86 -3.73 -9.99
C ILE A 587 -10.51 -3.71 -9.24
N PRO A 588 -9.38 -3.84 -9.95
CA PRO A 588 -8.07 -3.93 -9.31
C PRO A 588 -7.61 -2.55 -8.80
N VAL A 589 -6.80 -2.56 -7.73
CA VAL A 589 -6.09 -1.36 -7.30
C VAL A 589 -5.05 -0.95 -8.35
N THR A 590 -5.12 0.31 -8.76
CA THR A 590 -4.10 0.94 -9.59
C THR A 590 -3.05 1.60 -8.68
N HIS A 591 -1.91 0.94 -8.52
CA HIS A 591 -0.80 1.48 -7.74
C HIS A 591 -0.14 2.64 -8.48
N SER A 592 0.17 3.70 -7.72
CA SER A 592 1.07 4.77 -8.15
C SER A 592 2.17 4.93 -7.08
N PRO A 593 3.46 4.86 -7.45
CA PRO A 593 4.58 5.06 -6.52
C PRO A 593 4.75 6.53 -6.11
N LEU A 594 3.86 7.43 -6.57
CA LEU A 594 3.90 8.85 -6.25
C LEU A 594 3.04 9.21 -5.03
N PHE A 595 2.27 8.28 -4.50
CA PHE A 595 1.47 8.45 -3.29
C PHE A 595 2.18 7.80 -2.11
N HIS A 596 2.18 8.45 -0.95
CA HIS A 596 2.97 8.02 0.20
C HIS A 596 2.19 8.13 1.51
N GLN A 597 1.98 6.99 2.18
CA GLN A 597 1.34 6.83 3.48
C GLN A 597 2.25 7.29 4.64
N ALA A 598 3.55 7.49 4.39
CA ALA A 598 4.52 7.93 5.37
C ALA A 598 5.18 9.27 5.00
N ARG A 599 5.97 9.82 5.93
CA ARG A 599 6.59 11.14 5.77
C ARG A 599 7.78 11.00 4.83
N PRO A 600 8.26 12.08 4.17
CA PRO A 600 9.44 11.98 3.32
C PRO A 600 10.66 11.37 4.01
N VAL A 601 10.84 11.64 5.31
CA VAL A 601 11.95 11.11 6.12
C VAL A 601 11.85 9.61 6.40
N ASP A 602 10.65 9.02 6.27
CA ASP A 602 10.44 7.58 6.45
C ASP A 602 10.82 6.77 5.19
N TYR A 603 11.24 7.43 4.10
CA TYR A 603 11.71 6.79 2.88
C TYR A 603 13.20 7.09 2.62
N PRO A 604 13.95 6.18 1.97
CA PRO A 604 15.32 6.46 1.56
C PRO A 604 15.43 7.70 0.67
N LYS A 605 16.47 8.50 0.90
CA LYS A 605 16.76 9.68 0.06
C LYS A 605 16.93 9.29 -1.41
N ASP A 606 17.66 8.20 -1.68
CA ASP A 606 17.88 7.71 -3.03
C ASP A 606 16.58 7.31 -3.72
N TYR A 607 15.62 6.72 -2.98
CA TYR A 607 14.31 6.36 -3.52
C TYR A 607 13.49 7.61 -3.90
N LEU A 608 13.45 8.62 -3.02
CA LEU A 608 12.72 9.85 -3.30
C LEU A 608 13.42 10.73 -4.37
N SER A 609 14.74 10.59 -4.55
CA SER A 609 15.53 11.43 -5.46
C SER A 609 15.12 11.32 -6.93
N HIS A 610 14.58 10.17 -7.33
CA HIS A 610 14.13 9.92 -8.71
C HIS A 610 12.59 9.91 -8.83
N GLN A 611 11.87 10.41 -7.83
CA GLN A 611 10.41 10.49 -7.84
C GLN A 611 9.92 11.93 -7.94
N VAL A 612 8.66 12.07 -8.37
CA VAL A 612 7.93 13.35 -8.36
C VAL A 612 6.65 13.15 -7.53
N PRO A 613 6.76 13.24 -6.19
CA PRO A 613 5.67 12.86 -5.28
C PRO A 613 4.39 13.65 -5.54
N ILE A 614 3.25 12.99 -5.38
CA ILE A 614 1.91 13.60 -5.37
C ILE A 614 1.47 13.86 -3.94
N SER A 615 1.73 12.96 -3.01
CA SER A 615 1.31 13.11 -1.61
C SER A 615 2.34 12.58 -0.62
N PHE A 616 2.22 13.05 0.62
CA PHE A 616 2.89 12.52 1.82
C PHE A 616 1.95 12.60 3.02
N HIS A 617 2.12 11.68 3.97
CA HIS A 617 1.34 11.61 5.21
C HIS A 617 2.26 11.20 6.37
N LYS A 618 2.20 11.74 7.59
CA LYS A 618 1.32 12.72 8.21
C LYS A 618 2.15 13.84 8.84
N HIS A 619 1.48 14.87 9.36
CA HIS A 619 2.09 16.01 10.07
C HIS A 619 2.90 15.65 11.36
N TRP A 620 3.13 14.37 11.66
CA TRP A 620 3.77 13.93 12.90
C TRP A 620 5.27 14.17 12.93
N ASN A 621 5.73 14.89 13.96
CA ASN A 621 7.15 15.15 14.23
C ASN A 621 7.90 15.74 13.01
N ILE A 622 7.22 16.59 12.24
CA ILE A 622 7.73 17.33 11.09
C ILE A 622 7.09 18.73 11.06
N ASP A 623 7.68 19.64 10.28
CA ASP A 623 7.00 20.87 9.85
C ASP A 623 6.28 20.59 8.51
N PRO A 624 4.94 20.44 8.50
CA PRO A 624 4.20 20.06 7.31
C PRO A 624 4.16 21.18 6.26
N VAL A 625 4.23 22.44 6.67
CA VAL A 625 4.27 23.58 5.74
C VAL A 625 5.61 23.57 5.00
N LYS A 626 6.72 23.42 5.73
CA LYS A 626 8.05 23.27 5.12
C LYS A 626 8.13 22.04 4.21
N VAL A 627 7.58 20.91 4.63
CA VAL A 627 7.53 19.69 3.80
C VAL A 627 6.76 19.96 2.50
N TYR A 628 5.59 20.60 2.57
CA TYR A 628 4.81 20.94 1.38
C TYR A 628 5.61 21.80 0.40
N PHE A 629 6.20 22.90 0.87
CA PHE A 629 6.96 23.79 -0.01
C PHE A 629 8.26 23.20 -0.54
N THR A 630 8.87 22.26 0.20
CA THR A 630 10.07 21.55 -0.25
C THR A 630 9.74 20.50 -1.32
N TRP A 631 8.67 19.74 -1.14
CA TRP A 631 8.43 18.53 -1.92
C TRP A 631 7.29 18.64 -2.92
N LEU A 632 6.22 19.37 -2.62
CA LEU A 632 4.92 19.24 -3.30
C LEU A 632 4.42 20.54 -3.95
N ALA A 633 4.86 21.70 -3.47
CA ALA A 633 4.50 22.97 -4.06
C ALA A 633 4.94 23.05 -5.54
N PRO A 634 4.16 23.73 -6.41
CA PRO A 634 4.58 23.97 -7.78
C PRO A 634 5.90 24.78 -7.77
N SER A 635 6.97 24.26 -8.35
CA SER A 635 8.21 25.02 -8.50
C SER A 635 8.11 26.01 -9.68
N GLU A 636 8.87 27.10 -9.64
CA GLU A 636 9.02 28.00 -10.80
C GLU A 636 9.63 27.27 -12.01
N GLU A 637 10.45 26.23 -11.80
CA GLU A 637 10.93 25.36 -12.89
C GLU A 637 9.80 24.57 -13.57
N HIS A 638 8.76 24.15 -12.83
CA HIS A 638 7.58 23.53 -13.42
C HIS A 638 6.81 24.51 -14.29
N LYS A 639 6.76 25.81 -13.93
CA LYS A 639 6.17 26.86 -14.78
C LYS A 639 7.04 27.18 -16.00
N ALA A 640 8.35 27.33 -15.81
CA ALA A 640 9.30 27.61 -16.90
C ALA A 640 9.38 26.46 -17.92
N ARG A 641 9.40 25.20 -17.47
CA ARG A 641 9.40 24.02 -18.36
C ARG A 641 8.04 23.82 -19.06
N GLN A 642 6.94 24.28 -18.47
CA GLN A 642 5.62 24.35 -19.13
C GLN A 642 5.61 25.38 -20.28
N GLU A 643 6.37 26.47 -20.17
CA GLU A 643 6.53 27.47 -21.23
C GLU A 643 7.48 27.00 -22.34
N THR A 644 8.61 26.36 -22.00
CA THR A 644 9.54 25.82 -23.00
C THR A 644 8.93 24.67 -23.82
N GLN A 645 8.05 23.86 -23.22
CA GLN A 645 7.33 22.79 -23.92
C GLN A 645 6.18 23.27 -24.81
N LYS A 646 5.68 24.49 -24.61
CA LYS A 646 4.73 25.12 -25.55
C LYS A 646 5.41 25.41 -26.89
N GLY A 647 6.66 25.87 -26.88
CA GLY A 647 7.45 26.14 -28.09
C GLY A 647 7.74 24.89 -28.92
N PHE A 648 8.10 23.77 -28.27
CA PHE A 648 8.36 22.49 -28.98
C PHE A 648 7.11 21.88 -29.64
N ARG A 649 5.91 22.31 -29.25
CA ARG A 649 4.63 21.81 -29.79
C ARG A 649 4.11 22.65 -30.96
N GLU A 650 4.73 23.79 -31.22
CA GLU A 650 4.46 24.65 -32.38
C GLU A 650 5.44 24.40 -33.54
N GLU A 651 6.51 23.60 -33.32
CA GLU A 651 7.53 23.25 -34.32
C GLU A 651 7.53 21.75 -34.74
N LEU A 652 6.52 20.96 -34.34
CA LEU A 652 6.24 19.60 -34.82
C LEU A 652 4.83 19.55 -35.40
#